data_AF-A0A2M8PCC4-F1
#
_entry.id   AF-A0A2M8PCC4-F1
#
_cell.length_a   1.000
_cell.length_b   1.000
_cell.length_c   1.000
_cell.angle_alpha   90.00
_cell.angle_beta   90.00
_cell.angle_gamma   90.00
#
_symmetry.space_group_name_H-M   'P 1'
#
loop_
_entity.id
_entity.type
_entity.pdbx_description
1 polymer ?
#
loop_
_entity_poly.entity_id
_entity_poly.type
_entity_poly.pdbx_seq_one_letter_code
_entity_poly.pdbx_strand_id
1 'polypeptide(L)'
;MSADELTPMRQQYLELKARYPDKILLFRMGDFFEAFDADAELIARELEITLTSRPMPRGQRIPMAGVPCRAVDTYIARLVERGYHVAVADQVEPPGKKLVRREVTRVVTPGTLIDPAMLDQRQNNYLLALVPLKNPHDESWARCGLAYADISTGEFAATEIGADHTEAALGVLEELARLKPREVLLPKSWADRGVTLPNGAFATPLPDHRFELGAAQSVLRAHFQVRALEGFGLANKPLATCAAGALLNYLYETQGSNLAQLTTLRTYSTANFMVLDANTRRNLELTETIRGGKVQGSLLSVLDRTVTPMGSRLLRQWIGQPLLDITRLNARLDAVAALQADGVRRAEVFAALKPIADLERLTNRVLSGTALPRDLIALRYSLESVPALRNVLYELPALHSIRDRLDPCRPVIELIAAAIADNPPAALRDKVGIIREGYSAELDQIHQSVSGARAWIDQLEARERERTGIKSLKVGYNKVMGYYIEVSSGQIGKVPADYLEKATLANGKRYVTAELKEYEALLLNADEQILDLEERLFRDICAQISSFGDSLLRTARAVAHADALAALAETAVRENYVRPTLSEDDRLIIRQGRHPVVERTLQDGRFMPNDTYFDENERIHILTGPNMSGKSTAIRQVALITLMAQIGSFVPAAEAHIGLVDRIFTRIGAQDEIHAAQSTFMVEMVEMALILSSATSRSLLILDEIGRGTSTYDGLAIARAVIEYIHNHPRLNCRTLFATHYHELTELEKILPRVRNYNVSVLEDGDRIVFLHKLVRGGADRSYGIYVAQLAGMP
;
A
#
# COMPACT_ATOMS: atom_id res chain seq x y z
N MET A 1 11.31 -42.98 2.71
CA MET A 1 10.41 -43.82 3.52
C MET A 1 9.39 -44.43 2.60
N SER A 2 9.02 -45.71 2.76
CA SER A 2 7.92 -46.29 1.99
C SER A 2 6.59 -45.68 2.44
N ALA A 3 5.58 -45.67 1.56
CA ALA A 3 4.27 -45.06 1.83
C ALA A 3 3.55 -45.71 3.04
N ASP A 4 3.86 -46.97 3.36
CA ASP A 4 3.27 -47.73 4.49
C ASP A 4 3.80 -47.32 5.88
N GLU A 5 4.84 -46.48 5.98
CA GLU A 5 5.44 -46.06 7.25
C GLU A 5 4.96 -44.68 7.76
N LEU A 6 4.16 -43.96 6.97
CA LEU A 6 3.71 -42.59 7.27
C LEU A 6 2.28 -42.60 7.82
N THR A 7 2.00 -41.76 8.82
CA THR A 7 0.61 -41.55 9.23
C THR A 7 -0.17 -40.88 8.08
N PRO A 8 -1.47 -41.19 7.89
CA PRO A 8 -2.26 -40.60 6.80
C PRO A 8 -2.23 -39.07 6.76
N MET A 9 -2.22 -38.42 7.93
CA MET A 9 -2.05 -36.96 8.05
C MET A 9 -0.69 -36.50 7.52
N ARG A 10 0.39 -37.21 7.88
CA ARG A 10 1.74 -36.85 7.47
C ARG A 10 1.92 -37.03 5.97
N GLN A 11 1.33 -38.07 5.39
CA GLN A 11 1.30 -38.26 3.95
C GLN A 11 0.63 -37.07 3.25
N GLN A 12 -0.55 -36.66 3.72
CA GLN A 12 -1.25 -35.48 3.17
C GLN A 12 -0.42 -34.19 3.29
N TYR A 13 0.26 -33.97 4.42
CA TYR A 13 1.17 -32.83 4.59
C TYR A 13 2.33 -32.88 3.57
N LEU A 14 3.00 -34.02 3.42
CA LEU A 14 4.13 -34.16 2.51
C LEU A 14 3.70 -34.00 1.04
N GLU A 15 2.52 -34.49 0.66
CA GLU A 15 1.94 -34.29 -0.67
C GLU A 15 1.62 -32.82 -0.96
N LEU A 16 1.15 -32.07 0.04
CA LEU A 16 0.97 -30.62 -0.10
C LEU A 16 2.31 -29.89 -0.14
N LYS A 17 3.26 -30.23 0.73
CA LYS A 17 4.59 -29.61 0.78
C LYS A 17 5.38 -29.87 -0.51
N ALA A 18 5.26 -31.05 -1.11
CA ALA A 18 5.89 -31.36 -2.39
C ALA A 18 5.39 -30.49 -3.55
N ARG A 19 4.14 -30.01 -3.48
CA ARG A 19 3.59 -29.03 -4.45
C ARG A 19 4.05 -27.60 -4.20
N TYR A 20 4.47 -27.29 -2.96
CA TYR A 20 4.91 -25.97 -2.54
C TYR A 20 6.28 -26.04 -1.81
N PRO A 21 7.34 -26.55 -2.47
CA PRO A 21 8.61 -26.86 -1.82
C PRO A 21 9.27 -25.60 -1.21
N ASP A 22 9.21 -24.48 -1.93
CA ASP A 22 9.87 -23.22 -1.57
C ASP A 22 9.02 -22.30 -0.69
N LYS A 23 7.85 -22.76 -0.23
CA LYS A 23 6.92 -21.96 0.59
C LYS A 23 6.74 -22.57 1.96
N ILE A 24 6.58 -21.73 2.98
CA ILE A 24 6.21 -22.18 4.33
C ILE A 24 4.80 -22.76 4.25
N LEU A 25 4.60 -24.01 4.66
CA LEU A 25 3.28 -24.64 4.68
C LEU A 25 2.68 -24.59 6.09
N LEU A 26 1.69 -23.72 6.27
CA LEU A 26 0.86 -23.70 7.48
C LEU A 26 -0.33 -24.64 7.29
N PHE A 27 -0.35 -25.72 8.07
CA PHE A 27 -1.30 -26.82 7.93
C PHE A 27 -2.30 -26.85 9.09
N ARG A 28 -3.60 -26.73 8.81
CA ARG A 28 -4.62 -26.64 9.87
C ARG A 28 -4.78 -27.93 10.67
N MET A 29 -4.59 -27.83 11.98
CA MET A 29 -4.71 -28.90 12.96
C MET A 29 -5.59 -28.46 14.12
N GLY A 30 -6.89 -28.72 14.00
CA GLY A 30 -7.88 -28.25 14.99
C GLY A 30 -7.91 -26.73 15.03
N ASP A 31 -7.59 -26.17 16.20
CA ASP A 31 -7.58 -24.73 16.47
C ASP A 31 -6.22 -24.05 16.20
N PHE A 32 -5.27 -24.77 15.59
CA PHE A 32 -3.94 -24.27 15.25
C PHE A 32 -3.62 -24.47 13.78
N PHE A 33 -2.77 -23.61 13.24
CA PHE A 33 -1.99 -23.88 12.03
C PHE A 33 -0.58 -24.31 12.43
N GLU A 34 -0.17 -25.50 12.01
CA GLU A 34 1.12 -26.10 12.34
C GLU A 34 2.01 -26.19 11.10
N ALA A 35 3.32 -25.95 11.28
CA ALA A 35 4.37 -26.27 10.34
C ALA A 35 5.24 -27.42 10.89
N PHE A 36 5.87 -28.17 10.00
CA PHE A 36 6.72 -29.31 10.35
C PHE A 36 8.11 -29.21 9.69
N ASP A 37 9.08 -29.94 10.24
CA ASP A 37 10.44 -30.05 9.70
C ASP A 37 11.16 -28.70 9.63
N ALA A 38 11.82 -28.40 8.51
CA ALA A 38 12.52 -27.13 8.28
C ALA A 38 11.59 -25.92 8.38
N ASP A 39 10.31 -26.05 7.98
CA ASP A 39 9.35 -24.95 8.11
C ASP A 39 9.07 -24.66 9.59
N ALA A 40 9.02 -25.68 10.46
CA ALA A 40 8.82 -25.49 11.90
C ALA A 40 9.98 -24.73 12.53
N GLU A 41 11.21 -25.12 12.21
CA GLU A 41 12.43 -24.47 12.69
C GLU A 41 12.50 -23.02 12.21
N LEU A 42 12.15 -22.78 10.94
CA LEU A 42 12.10 -21.46 10.34
C LEU A 42 11.07 -20.58 11.05
N ILE A 43 9.81 -21.01 11.15
CA ILE A 43 8.78 -20.17 11.79
C ILE A 43 9.05 -19.96 13.28
N ALA A 44 9.64 -20.93 13.98
CA ALA A 44 10.00 -20.78 15.39
C ALA A 44 11.03 -19.67 15.60
N ARG A 45 12.07 -19.63 14.76
CA ARG A 45 13.09 -18.58 14.79
C ARG A 45 12.53 -17.23 14.38
N GLU A 46 11.83 -17.18 13.26
CA GLU A 46 11.38 -15.91 12.69
C GLU A 46 10.26 -15.28 13.53
N LEU A 47 9.31 -16.08 14.02
CA LEU A 47 8.17 -15.58 14.79
C LEU A 47 8.44 -15.49 16.30
N GLU A 48 9.57 -16.01 16.76
CA GLU A 48 9.93 -16.14 18.18
C GLU A 48 8.89 -16.98 18.95
N ILE A 49 8.46 -18.08 18.34
CA ILE A 49 7.51 -19.04 18.94
C ILE A 49 8.22 -20.33 19.34
N THR A 50 7.63 -21.08 20.27
CA THR A 50 8.24 -22.31 20.80
C THR A 50 8.33 -23.40 19.73
N LEU A 51 9.56 -23.85 19.44
CA LEU A 51 9.81 -25.08 18.68
C LEU A 51 9.56 -26.29 19.57
N THR A 52 8.65 -27.17 19.16
CA THR A 52 8.31 -28.42 19.83
C THR A 52 8.59 -29.61 18.92
N SER A 53 8.19 -30.80 19.33
CA SER A 53 8.27 -31.96 18.44
C SER A 53 7.11 -32.94 18.65
N ARG A 54 6.63 -33.50 17.54
CA ARG A 54 5.53 -34.48 17.52
C ARG A 54 6.09 -35.90 17.46
N PRO A 55 5.64 -36.81 18.36
CA PRO A 55 6.07 -38.20 18.32
C PRO A 55 5.47 -38.93 17.12
N MET A 56 6.27 -39.76 16.46
CA MET A 56 5.90 -40.62 15.34
C MET A 56 6.05 -42.11 15.73
N PRO A 57 5.44 -43.04 14.97
CA PRO A 57 5.69 -44.47 15.13
C PRO A 57 7.20 -44.80 15.14
N ARG A 58 7.60 -45.80 15.92
CA ARG A 58 9.01 -46.24 16.13
C ARG A 58 9.95 -45.21 16.80
N GLY A 59 9.41 -44.22 17.52
CA GLY A 59 10.21 -43.36 18.42
C GLY A 59 10.90 -42.17 17.74
N GLN A 60 10.65 -41.93 16.46
CA GLN A 60 11.07 -40.69 15.79
C GLN A 60 10.26 -39.49 16.31
N ARG A 61 10.88 -38.31 16.32
CA ARG A 61 10.24 -37.04 16.67
C ARG A 61 10.44 -36.05 15.53
N ILE A 62 9.36 -35.42 15.08
CA ILE A 62 9.38 -34.44 13.99
C ILE A 62 9.29 -33.04 14.59
N PRO A 63 10.18 -32.09 14.22
CA PRO A 63 10.07 -30.69 14.62
C PRO A 63 8.70 -30.10 14.24
N MET A 64 8.10 -29.36 15.17
CA MET A 64 6.77 -28.79 15.01
C MET A 64 6.67 -27.43 15.71
N ALA A 65 6.11 -26.45 15.02
CA ALA A 65 5.75 -25.15 15.57
C ALA A 65 4.38 -24.75 15.02
N GLY A 66 3.61 -23.97 15.76
CA GLY A 66 2.25 -23.62 15.33
C GLY A 66 1.72 -22.34 15.95
N VAL A 67 0.72 -21.77 15.30
CA VAL A 67 0.05 -20.52 15.68
C VAL A 67 -1.46 -20.74 15.77
N PRO A 68 -2.17 -20.04 16.67
CA PRO A 68 -3.63 -20.20 16.78
C PRO A 68 -4.35 -19.74 15.51
N CYS A 69 -5.39 -20.46 15.08
CA CYS A 69 -6.19 -20.13 13.89
C CYS A 69 -6.72 -18.69 13.92
N ARG A 70 -7.14 -18.19 15.09
CA ARG A 70 -7.68 -16.83 15.26
C ARG A 70 -6.65 -15.71 15.05
N ALA A 71 -5.36 -16.02 15.13
CA ALA A 71 -4.28 -15.05 15.03
C ALA A 71 -3.35 -15.32 13.83
N VAL A 72 -3.68 -16.31 12.99
CA VAL A 72 -2.82 -16.79 11.91
C VAL A 72 -2.40 -15.65 10.98
N ASP A 73 -3.31 -14.73 10.68
CA ASP A 73 -3.06 -13.60 9.78
C ASP A 73 -1.97 -12.66 10.29
N THR A 74 -1.95 -12.38 11.59
CA THR A 74 -0.90 -11.55 12.22
C THR A 74 0.48 -12.19 12.08
N TYR A 75 0.57 -13.52 12.20
CA TYR A 75 1.84 -14.23 12.05
C TYR A 75 2.26 -14.35 10.59
N ILE A 76 1.30 -14.56 9.67
CA ILE A 76 1.56 -14.54 8.23
C ILE A 76 2.12 -13.16 7.83
N ALA A 77 1.53 -12.06 8.30
CA ALA A 77 2.01 -10.71 8.01
C ALA A 77 3.50 -10.53 8.38
N ARG A 78 3.91 -11.00 9.57
CA ARG A 78 5.32 -10.94 10.02
C ARG A 78 6.28 -11.76 9.15
N LEU A 79 5.85 -12.93 8.68
CA LEU A 79 6.66 -13.74 7.76
C LEU A 79 6.79 -13.07 6.40
N VAL A 80 5.69 -12.52 5.89
CA VAL A 80 5.64 -11.86 4.59
C VAL A 80 6.44 -10.56 4.57
N GLU A 81 6.44 -9.78 5.65
CA GLU A 81 7.31 -8.60 5.81
C GLU A 81 8.82 -8.93 5.70
N ARG A 82 9.20 -10.18 5.99
CA ARG A 82 10.57 -10.70 5.84
C ARG A 82 10.82 -11.39 4.51
N GLY A 83 9.86 -11.37 3.59
CA GLY A 83 9.98 -11.91 2.25
C GLY A 83 9.60 -13.38 2.10
N TYR A 84 9.06 -14.02 3.14
CA TYR A 84 8.64 -15.42 3.05
C TYR A 84 7.30 -15.56 2.33
N HIS A 85 7.18 -16.64 1.54
CA HIS A 85 5.92 -17.03 0.91
C HIS A 85 5.25 -18.11 1.78
N VAL A 86 3.96 -17.94 2.07
CA VAL A 86 3.23 -18.81 2.99
C VAL A 86 2.03 -19.45 2.28
N ALA A 87 2.03 -20.78 2.18
CA ALA A 87 0.89 -21.57 1.72
C ALA A 87 0.02 -21.95 2.94
N VAL A 88 -1.27 -21.61 2.89
CA VAL A 88 -2.23 -21.92 3.96
C VAL A 88 -3.08 -23.11 3.54
N ALA A 89 -2.89 -24.25 4.21
CA ALA A 89 -3.66 -25.46 3.97
C ALA A 89 -4.79 -25.61 5.02
N ASP A 90 -6.03 -25.43 4.56
CA ASP A 90 -7.23 -25.48 5.39
C ASP A 90 -8.07 -26.73 5.08
N GLN A 91 -9.01 -27.04 5.97
CA GLN A 91 -9.97 -28.13 5.83
C GLN A 91 -11.04 -27.74 4.81
N VAL A 92 -11.20 -28.58 3.78
CA VAL A 92 -12.23 -28.39 2.73
C VAL A 92 -13.49 -29.22 2.97
N GLU A 93 -13.47 -30.08 3.99
CA GLU A 93 -14.56 -30.95 4.39
C GLU A 93 -14.87 -30.73 5.88
N PRO A 94 -16.15 -30.83 6.30
CA PRO A 94 -16.50 -30.71 7.71
C PRO A 94 -15.81 -31.81 8.55
N PRO A 95 -15.42 -31.49 9.79
CA PRO A 95 -14.73 -32.44 10.66
C PRO A 95 -15.61 -33.64 11.00
N GLY A 96 -15.11 -34.85 10.73
CA GLY A 96 -15.84 -36.12 10.97
C GLY A 96 -14.94 -37.23 11.51
N LYS A 97 -15.46 -38.47 11.56
CA LYS A 97 -14.72 -39.65 12.04
C LYS A 97 -13.58 -40.10 11.11
N LYS A 98 -13.53 -39.59 9.87
CA LYS A 98 -12.47 -39.88 8.87
C LYS A 98 -11.43 -38.76 8.84
N LEU A 99 -10.26 -39.04 8.24
CA LEU A 99 -9.25 -38.02 7.98
C LEU A 99 -9.85 -36.92 7.10
N VAL A 100 -9.92 -35.71 7.65
CA VAL A 100 -10.45 -34.53 6.95
C VAL A 100 -9.51 -34.14 5.81
N ARG A 101 -10.05 -34.00 4.60
CA ARG A 101 -9.27 -33.52 3.45
C ARG A 101 -8.85 -32.07 3.65
N ARG A 102 -7.60 -31.77 3.28
CA ARG A 102 -7.05 -30.41 3.30
C ARG A 102 -6.48 -30.04 1.95
N GLU A 103 -6.66 -28.78 1.60
CA GLU A 103 -6.11 -28.18 0.39
C GLU A 103 -5.52 -26.81 0.71
N VAL A 104 -4.54 -26.38 -0.09
CA VAL A 104 -4.04 -25.01 0.00
C VAL A 104 -5.14 -24.09 -0.52
N THR A 105 -5.73 -23.29 0.38
CA THR A 105 -6.81 -22.37 0.05
C THR A 105 -6.30 -21.05 -0.48
N ARG A 106 -5.09 -20.64 -0.06
CA ARG A 106 -4.40 -19.46 -0.57
C ARG A 106 -2.89 -19.55 -0.38
N VAL A 107 -2.16 -18.83 -1.21
CA VAL A 107 -0.75 -18.55 -1.02
C VAL A 107 -0.58 -17.04 -0.80
N VAL A 108 0.02 -16.68 0.32
CA VAL A 108 0.26 -15.29 0.70
C VAL A 108 1.72 -14.96 0.43
N THR A 109 1.96 -13.91 -0.35
CA THR A 109 3.28 -13.41 -0.72
C THR A 109 3.37 -11.90 -0.49
N PRO A 110 4.57 -11.29 -0.45
CA PRO A 110 4.71 -9.86 -0.17
C PRO A 110 3.91 -8.94 -1.10
N GLY A 111 3.79 -9.29 -2.38
CA GLY A 111 3.05 -8.50 -3.37
C GLY A 111 1.55 -8.82 -3.47
N THR A 112 1.04 -9.83 -2.76
CA THR A 112 -0.33 -10.36 -2.99
C THR A 112 -1.26 -10.23 -1.78
N LEU A 113 -0.97 -9.29 -0.88
CA LEU A 113 -1.78 -9.01 0.31
C LEU A 113 -3.10 -8.31 -0.06
N ILE A 114 -4.22 -8.85 0.42
CA ILE A 114 -5.58 -8.29 0.27
C ILE A 114 -6.22 -7.96 1.62
N ASP A 115 -5.79 -8.65 2.68
CA ASP A 115 -6.40 -8.53 4.01
C ASP A 115 -6.11 -7.15 4.62
N PRO A 116 -7.14 -6.38 5.03
CA PRO A 116 -6.95 -5.09 5.69
C PRO A 116 -6.09 -5.14 6.95
N ALA A 117 -6.03 -6.27 7.66
CA ALA A 117 -5.20 -6.43 8.85
C ALA A 117 -3.70 -6.52 8.52
N MET A 118 -3.34 -6.87 7.28
CA MET A 118 -1.95 -6.99 6.82
C MET A 118 -1.49 -5.79 5.98
N LEU A 119 -2.40 -4.87 5.63
CA LEU A 119 -2.12 -3.76 4.75
C LEU A 119 -2.07 -2.44 5.52
N ASP A 120 -1.07 -1.61 5.22
CA ASP A 120 -1.14 -0.19 5.53
C ASP A 120 -2.27 0.43 4.69
N GLN A 121 -3.23 1.09 5.35
CA GLN A 121 -4.37 1.72 4.69
C GLN A 121 -3.95 2.91 3.82
N ARG A 122 -2.82 3.56 4.14
CA ARG A 122 -2.35 4.79 3.50
C ARG A 122 -1.30 4.55 2.41
N GLN A 123 -1.02 3.28 2.09
CA GLN A 123 -0.01 2.90 1.10
C GLN A 123 -0.52 1.78 0.20
N ASN A 124 -0.03 1.78 -1.04
CA ASN A 124 -0.24 0.69 -1.97
C ASN A 124 0.70 -0.48 -1.66
N ASN A 125 0.28 -1.68 -2.04
CA ASN A 125 1.07 -2.90 -1.90
C ASN A 125 1.32 -3.52 -3.27
N TYR A 126 2.35 -3.01 -3.96
CA TYR A 126 2.59 -3.37 -5.35
C TYR A 126 3.34 -4.69 -5.52
N LEU A 127 2.80 -5.54 -6.39
CA LEU A 127 3.52 -6.59 -7.09
C LEU A 127 3.98 -6.05 -8.44
N LEU A 128 5.23 -6.28 -8.82
CA LEU A 128 5.79 -5.81 -10.08
C LEU A 128 6.45 -6.96 -10.85
N ALA A 129 6.38 -6.95 -12.17
CA ALA A 129 7.08 -7.87 -13.06
C ALA A 129 8.01 -7.10 -14.01
N LEU A 130 9.24 -7.62 -14.21
CA LEU A 130 10.24 -7.07 -15.11
C LEU A 130 10.56 -8.06 -16.23
N VAL A 131 10.62 -7.57 -17.46
CA VAL A 131 11.06 -8.32 -18.65
C VAL A 131 12.16 -7.54 -19.37
N PRO A 132 13.42 -7.72 -18.94
CA PRO A 132 14.57 -7.10 -19.61
C PRO A 132 14.89 -7.74 -20.96
N LEU A 133 15.21 -6.91 -21.93
CA LEU A 133 15.78 -7.27 -23.22
C LEU A 133 17.25 -6.87 -23.26
N LYS A 134 18.13 -7.85 -23.51
CA LYS A 134 19.57 -7.65 -23.56
C LYS A 134 19.98 -6.86 -24.83
N ASN A 135 20.95 -5.97 -24.67
CA ASN A 135 21.70 -5.38 -25.78
C ASN A 135 22.67 -6.44 -26.35
N PRO A 136 22.62 -6.74 -27.66
CA PRO A 136 23.50 -7.74 -28.28
C PRO A 136 25.00 -7.42 -28.14
N HIS A 137 25.37 -6.15 -27.94
CA HIS A 137 26.76 -5.70 -28.05
C HIS A 137 27.51 -5.64 -26.71
N ASP A 138 26.86 -5.27 -25.61
CA ASP A 138 27.53 -4.93 -24.34
C ASP A 138 26.85 -5.52 -23.08
N GLU A 139 25.93 -6.46 -23.28
CA GLU A 139 25.15 -7.10 -22.21
C GLU A 139 24.24 -6.18 -21.37
N SER A 140 24.19 -4.89 -21.68
CA SER A 140 23.31 -3.91 -21.03
C SER A 140 21.83 -4.15 -21.35
N TRP A 141 20.94 -3.39 -20.70
CA TRP A 141 19.51 -3.46 -20.96
C TRP A 141 19.18 -2.56 -22.15
N ALA A 142 18.81 -3.15 -23.29
CA ALA A 142 18.36 -2.37 -24.45
C ALA A 142 16.95 -1.81 -24.23
N ARG A 143 16.04 -2.65 -23.72
CA ARG A 143 14.66 -2.30 -23.37
C ARG A 143 14.19 -3.11 -22.18
N CYS A 144 13.15 -2.65 -21.50
CA CYS A 144 12.52 -3.43 -20.44
C CYS A 144 11.00 -3.26 -20.47
N GLY A 145 10.28 -4.37 -20.38
CA GLY A 145 8.86 -4.38 -20.08
C GLY A 145 8.61 -4.38 -18.58
N LEU A 146 7.70 -3.53 -18.12
CA LEU A 146 7.27 -3.48 -16.74
C LEU A 146 5.77 -3.65 -16.67
N ALA A 147 5.29 -4.40 -15.69
CA ALA A 147 3.91 -4.39 -15.28
C ALA A 147 3.83 -4.40 -13.77
N TYR A 148 2.85 -3.71 -13.19
CA TYR A 148 2.61 -3.75 -11.76
C TYR A 148 1.12 -3.83 -11.47
N ALA A 149 0.78 -4.42 -10.33
CA ALA A 149 -0.57 -4.45 -9.83
C ALA A 149 -0.61 -4.24 -8.31
N ASP A 150 -1.69 -3.62 -7.85
CA ASP A 150 -2.10 -3.67 -6.44
C ASP A 150 -3.45 -4.40 -6.39
N ILE A 151 -3.40 -5.65 -5.96
CA ILE A 151 -4.55 -6.54 -5.94
C ILE A 151 -5.66 -6.05 -4.99
N SER A 152 -5.32 -5.25 -3.98
CA SER A 152 -6.30 -4.69 -3.04
C SER A 152 -7.10 -3.54 -3.64
N THR A 153 -6.60 -2.89 -4.68
CA THR A 153 -7.22 -1.73 -5.34
C THR A 153 -7.69 -2.01 -6.76
N GLY A 154 -7.30 -3.14 -7.34
CA GLY A 154 -7.59 -3.48 -8.73
C GLY A 154 -6.74 -2.70 -9.74
N GLU A 155 -5.75 -1.93 -9.27
CA GLU A 155 -4.80 -1.23 -10.14
C GLU A 155 -3.95 -2.26 -10.90
N PHE A 156 -3.90 -2.13 -12.23
CA PHE A 156 -3.06 -2.94 -13.08
C PHE A 156 -2.57 -2.10 -14.27
N ALA A 157 -1.26 -1.93 -14.37
CA ALA A 157 -0.65 -1.09 -15.38
C ALA A 157 0.63 -1.68 -15.95
N ALA A 158 0.95 -1.32 -17.20
CA ALA A 158 2.14 -1.79 -17.89
C ALA A 158 2.81 -0.69 -18.73
N THR A 159 4.12 -0.79 -18.91
CA THR A 159 4.89 0.08 -19.80
C THR A 159 6.10 -0.64 -20.39
N GLU A 160 6.72 -0.03 -21.39
CA GLU A 160 7.97 -0.47 -21.98
C GLU A 160 8.93 0.73 -21.97
N ILE A 161 10.12 0.54 -21.39
CA ILE A 161 11.17 1.55 -21.23
C ILE A 161 12.32 1.22 -22.18
N GLY A 162 12.98 2.26 -22.71
CA GLY A 162 14.16 2.13 -23.58
C GLY A 162 13.89 2.33 -25.07
N ALA A 163 12.66 2.67 -25.48
CA ALA A 163 12.33 2.97 -26.88
C ALA A 163 12.84 4.37 -27.33
N ASP A 164 12.93 5.33 -26.41
CA ASP A 164 13.17 6.76 -26.70
C ASP A 164 14.58 7.23 -26.26
N HIS A 165 15.62 6.43 -26.50
CA HIS A 165 17.03 6.76 -26.17
C HIS A 165 17.36 6.99 -24.68
N THR A 166 16.44 6.69 -23.76
CA THR A 166 16.73 6.62 -22.32
C THR A 166 17.36 5.28 -21.99
N GLU A 167 18.45 5.27 -21.22
CA GLU A 167 19.08 4.03 -20.75
C GLU A 167 18.06 3.19 -19.98
N ALA A 168 17.70 2.02 -20.49
CA ALA A 168 16.56 1.25 -19.98
C ALA A 168 16.75 0.84 -18.50
N ALA A 169 18.00 0.60 -18.09
CA ALA A 169 18.34 0.31 -16.71
C ALA A 169 18.00 1.47 -15.77
N LEU A 170 18.33 2.71 -16.13
CA LEU A 170 18.03 3.89 -15.33
C LEU A 170 16.52 4.09 -15.16
N GLY A 171 15.77 4.03 -16.27
CA GLY A 171 14.31 4.19 -16.19
C GLY A 171 13.63 3.09 -15.36
N VAL A 172 14.17 1.87 -15.35
CA VAL A 172 13.70 0.79 -14.47
C VAL A 172 13.99 1.12 -12.99
N LEU A 173 15.20 1.60 -12.66
CA LEU A 173 15.55 2.00 -11.30
C LEU A 173 14.66 3.13 -10.78
N GLU A 174 14.36 4.12 -11.63
CA GLU A 174 13.44 5.22 -11.31
C GLU A 174 12.02 4.71 -11.01
N GLU A 175 11.51 3.76 -11.80
CA GLU A 175 10.20 3.17 -11.58
C GLU A 175 10.14 2.26 -10.36
N LEU A 176 11.21 1.49 -10.07
CA LEU A 176 11.33 0.72 -8.84
C LEU A 176 11.34 1.62 -7.60
N ALA A 177 12.06 2.74 -7.65
CA ALA A 177 12.10 3.73 -6.56
C ALA A 177 10.77 4.46 -6.38
N ARG A 178 10.02 4.68 -7.47
CA ARG A 178 8.70 5.30 -7.46
C ARG A 178 7.63 4.37 -6.90
N LEU A 179 7.57 3.14 -7.40
CA LEU A 179 6.55 2.16 -7.06
C LEU A 179 6.82 1.51 -5.71
N LYS A 180 8.09 1.38 -5.30
CA LYS A 180 8.49 0.64 -4.09
C LYS A 180 7.75 -0.70 -3.96
N PRO A 181 7.84 -1.58 -4.99
CA PRO A 181 7.11 -2.85 -4.96
C PRO A 181 7.58 -3.70 -3.78
N ARG A 182 6.65 -4.43 -3.16
CA ARG A 182 6.99 -5.40 -2.11
C ARG A 182 7.56 -6.68 -2.69
N GLU A 183 7.19 -7.00 -3.94
CA GLU A 183 7.62 -8.19 -4.63
C GLU A 183 7.86 -7.89 -6.11
N VAL A 184 8.98 -8.39 -6.65
CA VAL A 184 9.40 -8.21 -8.04
C VAL A 184 9.58 -9.57 -8.70
N LEU A 185 8.73 -9.87 -9.67
CA LEU A 185 8.81 -11.04 -10.54
C LEU A 185 9.82 -10.79 -11.66
N LEU A 186 10.68 -11.76 -11.91
CA LEU A 186 11.68 -11.68 -12.98
C LEU A 186 12.00 -13.07 -13.55
N PRO A 187 12.42 -13.16 -14.82
CA PRO A 187 12.91 -14.42 -15.39
C PRO A 187 14.08 -14.96 -14.58
N LYS A 188 14.10 -16.27 -14.33
CA LYS A 188 15.14 -16.95 -13.56
C LYS A 188 16.53 -16.73 -14.15
N SER A 189 16.65 -16.75 -15.48
CA SER A 189 17.93 -16.48 -16.17
C SER A 189 18.52 -15.09 -15.89
N TRP A 190 17.68 -14.13 -15.48
CA TRP A 190 18.10 -12.80 -15.07
C TRP A 190 18.36 -12.73 -13.55
N ALA A 191 17.51 -13.38 -12.75
CA ALA A 191 17.73 -13.46 -11.30
C ALA A 191 19.08 -14.08 -10.95
N ASP A 192 19.47 -15.16 -11.66
CA ASP A 192 20.71 -15.89 -11.43
C ASP A 192 21.98 -15.05 -11.72
N ARG A 193 21.85 -13.90 -12.41
CA ARG A 193 22.96 -12.97 -12.68
C ARG A 193 23.24 -12.01 -11.52
N GLY A 194 22.35 -11.96 -10.52
CA GLY A 194 22.37 -10.97 -9.46
C GLY A 194 21.60 -9.71 -9.84
N VAL A 195 20.54 -9.42 -9.11
CA VAL A 195 19.75 -8.20 -9.25
C VAL A 195 19.74 -7.47 -7.92
N THR A 196 20.07 -6.18 -7.93
CA THR A 196 19.92 -5.33 -6.75
C THR A 196 18.54 -4.69 -6.80
N LEU A 197 17.73 -4.94 -5.77
CA LEU A 197 16.41 -4.33 -5.62
C LEU A 197 16.43 -3.24 -4.55
N PRO A 198 15.48 -2.30 -4.58
CA PRO A 198 15.30 -1.36 -3.48
C PRO A 198 15.06 -2.06 -2.15
N ASN A 199 15.46 -1.42 -1.04
CA ASN A 199 15.22 -1.94 0.30
C ASN A 199 13.72 -2.25 0.52
N GLY A 200 13.44 -3.43 1.04
CA GLY A 200 12.07 -3.89 1.33
C GLY A 200 11.31 -4.48 0.13
N ALA A 201 11.94 -4.58 -1.05
CA ALA A 201 11.44 -5.33 -2.19
C ALA A 201 12.08 -6.72 -2.25
N PHE A 202 11.28 -7.76 -2.47
CA PHE A 202 11.76 -9.14 -2.59
C PHE A 202 11.73 -9.63 -4.04
N ALA A 203 12.80 -10.29 -4.47
CA ALA A 203 12.91 -10.87 -5.79
C ALA A 203 12.24 -12.26 -5.82
N THR A 204 11.36 -12.50 -6.78
CA THR A 204 10.71 -13.80 -6.99
C THR A 204 11.04 -14.29 -8.41
N PRO A 205 12.07 -15.14 -8.56
CA PRO A 205 12.46 -15.70 -9.85
C PRO A 205 11.38 -16.66 -10.36
N LEU A 206 10.92 -16.46 -11.59
CA LEU A 206 9.98 -17.34 -12.28
C LEU A 206 10.65 -17.98 -13.50
N PRO A 207 10.24 -19.20 -13.90
CA PRO A 207 10.76 -19.83 -15.10
C PRO A 207 10.57 -18.94 -16.35
N ASP A 208 11.60 -18.81 -17.17
CA ASP A 208 11.62 -17.89 -18.33
C ASP A 208 10.43 -18.04 -19.28
N HIS A 209 9.93 -19.26 -19.50
CA HIS A 209 8.77 -19.53 -20.36
C HIS A 209 7.50 -18.79 -19.92
N ARG A 210 7.41 -18.39 -18.64
CA ARG A 210 6.28 -17.58 -18.11
C ARG A 210 6.21 -16.19 -18.69
N PHE A 211 7.30 -15.69 -19.26
CA PHE A 211 7.41 -14.37 -19.87
C PHE A 211 7.35 -14.44 -21.40
N GLU A 212 6.96 -15.57 -21.98
CA GLU A 212 6.79 -15.69 -23.43
C GLU A 212 5.57 -14.92 -23.94
N LEU A 213 5.74 -14.19 -25.05
CA LEU A 213 4.73 -13.29 -25.59
C LEU A 213 3.42 -14.00 -25.93
N GLY A 214 3.47 -15.18 -26.56
CA GLY A 214 2.27 -15.93 -26.96
C GLY A 214 1.42 -16.37 -25.77
N ALA A 215 2.06 -16.87 -24.71
CA ALA A 215 1.40 -17.26 -23.47
C ALA A 215 0.81 -16.04 -22.76
N ALA A 216 1.59 -14.95 -22.67
CA ALA A 216 1.14 -13.69 -22.06
C ALA A 216 -0.08 -13.10 -22.77
N GLN A 217 -0.07 -13.05 -24.11
CA GLN A 217 -1.22 -12.57 -24.89
C GLN A 217 -2.46 -13.43 -24.67
N SER A 218 -2.30 -14.75 -24.62
CA SER A 218 -3.41 -15.69 -24.43
C SER A 218 -4.07 -15.51 -23.08
N VAL A 219 -3.28 -15.38 -22.01
CA VAL A 219 -3.76 -15.19 -20.65
C VAL A 219 -4.46 -13.84 -20.47
N LEU A 220 -3.88 -12.76 -21.00
CA LEU A 220 -4.49 -11.42 -20.93
C LEU A 220 -5.82 -11.37 -21.72
N ARG A 221 -5.86 -11.95 -22.93
CA ARG A 221 -7.10 -12.01 -23.73
C ARG A 221 -8.19 -12.82 -23.06
N ALA A 222 -7.83 -13.96 -22.46
CA ALA A 222 -8.77 -14.80 -21.71
C ALA A 222 -9.34 -14.06 -20.50
N HIS A 223 -8.48 -13.39 -19.72
CA HIS A 223 -8.87 -12.65 -18.53
C HIS A 223 -9.79 -11.46 -18.83
N PHE A 224 -9.39 -10.59 -19.76
CA PHE A 224 -10.19 -9.41 -20.14
C PHE A 224 -11.33 -9.71 -21.11
N GLN A 225 -11.48 -10.97 -21.55
CA GLN A 225 -12.48 -11.42 -22.52
C GLN A 225 -12.47 -10.61 -23.82
N VAL A 226 -11.27 -10.26 -24.30
CA VAL A 226 -11.07 -9.50 -25.55
C VAL A 226 -10.38 -10.35 -26.61
N ARG A 227 -10.64 -10.04 -27.88
CA ARG A 227 -9.94 -10.67 -29.01
C ARG A 227 -8.54 -10.11 -29.23
N ALA A 228 -8.32 -8.86 -28.82
CA ALA A 228 -7.18 -8.04 -29.20
C ALA A 228 -6.79 -7.12 -28.03
N LEU A 229 -5.50 -6.82 -27.86
CA LEU A 229 -4.96 -6.05 -26.70
C LEU A 229 -4.67 -4.58 -27.05
N GLU A 230 -4.91 -4.19 -28.30
CA GLU A 230 -4.70 -2.87 -28.86
C GLU A 230 -5.51 -1.81 -28.09
N GLY A 231 -6.72 -2.15 -27.64
CA GLY A 231 -7.57 -1.28 -26.82
C GLY A 231 -6.97 -0.91 -25.46
N PHE A 232 -5.98 -1.67 -24.96
CA PHE A 232 -5.24 -1.37 -23.73
C PHE A 232 -3.94 -0.60 -24.00
N GLY A 233 -3.63 -0.29 -25.27
CA GLY A 233 -2.40 0.37 -25.69
C GLY A 233 -1.18 -0.56 -25.74
N LEU A 234 -1.37 -1.88 -25.74
CA LEU A 234 -0.28 -2.87 -25.76
C LEU A 234 0.22 -3.23 -27.17
N ALA A 235 -0.44 -2.74 -28.24
CA ALA A 235 -0.17 -3.13 -29.63
C ALA A 235 1.33 -3.17 -30.00
N ASN A 236 2.08 -2.16 -29.57
CA ASN A 236 3.50 -1.97 -29.88
C ASN A 236 4.39 -2.09 -28.63
N LYS A 237 3.94 -2.80 -27.60
CA LYS A 237 4.65 -2.99 -26.32
C LYS A 237 4.76 -4.47 -25.96
N PRO A 238 5.50 -5.29 -26.75
CA PRO A 238 5.59 -6.73 -26.53
C PRO A 238 6.21 -7.08 -25.18
N LEU A 239 7.21 -6.33 -24.70
CA LEU A 239 7.83 -6.63 -23.41
C LEU A 239 6.88 -6.29 -22.25
N ALA A 240 6.13 -5.20 -22.36
CA ALA A 240 5.10 -4.85 -21.39
C ALA A 240 3.99 -5.92 -21.34
N THR A 241 3.63 -6.47 -22.50
CA THR A 241 2.68 -7.58 -22.62
C THR A 241 3.19 -8.83 -21.91
N CYS A 242 4.46 -9.19 -22.12
CA CYS A 242 5.12 -10.30 -21.41
C CYS A 242 5.09 -10.10 -19.89
N ALA A 243 5.46 -8.90 -19.41
CA ALA A 243 5.46 -8.57 -17.99
C ALA A 243 4.05 -8.69 -17.38
N ALA A 244 3.04 -8.13 -18.05
CA ALA A 244 1.66 -8.17 -17.59
C ALA A 244 1.10 -9.60 -17.58
N GLY A 245 1.39 -10.40 -18.59
CA GLY A 245 0.96 -11.80 -18.65
C GLY A 245 1.61 -12.67 -17.57
N ALA A 246 2.90 -12.49 -17.31
CA ALA A 246 3.60 -13.19 -16.24
C ALA A 246 3.05 -12.82 -14.85
N LEU A 247 2.84 -11.52 -14.62
CA LEU A 247 2.22 -11.01 -13.39
C LEU A 247 0.84 -11.61 -13.17
N LEU A 248 -0.02 -11.58 -14.19
CA LEU A 248 -1.37 -12.10 -14.10
C LEU A 248 -1.40 -13.62 -13.85
N ASN A 249 -0.53 -14.38 -14.51
CA ASN A 249 -0.37 -15.81 -14.23
C ASN A 249 0.05 -16.07 -12.79
N TYR A 250 0.99 -15.29 -12.26
CA TYR A 250 1.43 -15.42 -10.86
C TYR A 250 0.29 -15.13 -9.87
N LEU A 251 -0.54 -14.14 -10.17
CA LEU A 251 -1.74 -13.85 -9.38
C LEU A 251 -2.73 -15.01 -9.41
N TYR A 252 -2.96 -15.64 -10.57
CA TYR A 252 -3.81 -16.83 -10.66
C TYR A 252 -3.30 -18.01 -9.82
N GLU A 253 -1.98 -18.17 -9.72
CA GLU A 253 -1.38 -19.23 -8.89
C GLU A 253 -1.47 -18.95 -7.39
N THR A 254 -1.38 -17.70 -6.99
CA THR A 254 -1.36 -17.31 -5.57
C THR A 254 -2.76 -17.13 -4.99
N GLN A 255 -3.69 -16.60 -5.78
CA GLN A 255 -5.04 -16.23 -5.36
C GLN A 255 -6.13 -17.18 -5.88
N GLY A 256 -5.79 -18.07 -6.81
CA GLY A 256 -6.75 -18.93 -7.49
C GLY A 256 -7.42 -18.26 -8.70
N SER A 257 -8.48 -18.87 -9.21
CA SER A 257 -9.08 -18.54 -10.52
C SER A 257 -9.94 -17.28 -10.56
N ASN A 258 -10.26 -16.65 -9.42
CA ASN A 258 -11.12 -15.46 -9.37
C ASN A 258 -10.31 -14.17 -9.14
N LEU A 259 -10.01 -13.47 -10.23
CA LEU A 259 -9.34 -12.15 -10.23
C LEU A 259 -10.24 -11.06 -10.83
N ALA A 260 -11.56 -11.15 -10.63
CA ALA A 260 -12.54 -10.25 -11.25
C ALA A 260 -12.36 -8.76 -10.90
N GLN A 261 -11.60 -8.45 -9.85
CA GLN A 261 -11.21 -7.09 -9.47
C GLN A 261 -10.25 -6.42 -10.48
N LEU A 262 -9.47 -7.19 -11.23
CA LEU A 262 -8.56 -6.68 -12.26
C LEU A 262 -9.32 -6.42 -13.57
N THR A 263 -10.21 -5.43 -13.57
CA THR A 263 -11.15 -5.19 -14.66
C THR A 263 -10.51 -4.59 -15.92
N THR A 264 -9.34 -3.97 -15.82
CA THR A 264 -8.68 -3.29 -16.94
C THR A 264 -7.16 -3.28 -16.76
N LEU A 265 -6.43 -3.24 -17.87
CA LEU A 265 -5.00 -2.96 -17.90
C LEU A 265 -4.77 -1.60 -18.56
N ARG A 266 -3.99 -0.73 -17.90
CA ARG A 266 -3.65 0.58 -18.47
C ARG A 266 -2.18 0.64 -18.87
N THR A 267 -1.92 1.09 -20.07
CA THR A 267 -0.56 1.50 -20.44
C THR A 267 -0.29 2.92 -19.96
N TYR A 268 0.92 3.16 -19.49
CA TYR A 268 1.36 4.48 -19.07
C TYR A 268 2.68 4.87 -19.74
N SER A 269 3.01 6.15 -19.66
CA SER A 269 4.27 6.72 -20.13
C SER A 269 4.94 7.45 -18.97
N THR A 270 6.23 7.21 -18.79
CA THR A 270 7.06 7.94 -17.82
C THR A 270 7.35 9.37 -18.29
N ALA A 271 7.26 9.64 -19.60
CA ALA A 271 7.57 10.94 -20.20
C ALA A 271 6.59 12.08 -19.82
N ASN A 272 5.43 11.77 -19.25
CA ASN A 272 4.42 12.77 -18.85
C ASN A 272 4.64 13.31 -17.42
N PHE A 273 5.64 12.79 -16.71
CA PHE A 273 5.89 13.10 -15.31
C PHE A 273 7.31 13.60 -15.12
N MET A 274 7.48 14.43 -14.10
CA MET A 274 8.81 14.83 -13.65
C MET A 274 9.58 13.59 -13.16
N VAL A 275 10.79 13.43 -13.66
CA VAL A 275 11.68 12.34 -13.23
C VAL A 275 12.32 12.71 -11.90
N LEU A 276 12.23 11.78 -10.95
CA LEU A 276 12.83 11.86 -9.62
C LEU A 276 13.54 10.53 -9.33
N ASP A 277 14.87 10.55 -9.29
CA ASP A 277 15.67 9.37 -8.96
C ASP A 277 15.52 8.99 -7.47
N ALA A 278 16.01 7.79 -7.12
CA ALA A 278 15.91 7.26 -5.76
C ALA A 278 16.56 8.20 -4.72
N ASN A 279 17.73 8.74 -5.07
CA ASN A 279 18.49 9.66 -4.23
C ASN A 279 17.73 10.96 -4.00
N THR A 280 17.10 11.54 -5.02
CA THR A 280 16.26 12.74 -4.91
C THR A 280 15.06 12.53 -4.03
N ARG A 281 14.35 11.41 -4.20
CA ARG A 281 13.20 11.08 -3.34
C ARG A 281 13.59 10.98 -1.87
N ARG A 282 14.76 10.42 -1.60
CA ARG A 282 15.32 10.23 -0.26
C ARG A 282 15.86 11.55 0.32
N ASN A 283 16.70 12.27 -0.41
CA ASN A 283 17.37 13.51 0.03
C ASN A 283 16.38 14.66 0.28
N LEU A 284 15.28 14.68 -0.47
CA LEU A 284 14.18 15.62 -0.25
C LEU A 284 13.17 15.14 0.80
N GLU A 285 13.36 13.94 1.38
CA GLU A 285 12.48 13.35 2.39
C GLU A 285 11.00 13.42 1.96
N LEU A 286 10.69 13.00 0.73
CA LEU A 286 9.37 13.24 0.13
C LEU A 286 8.25 12.51 0.86
N THR A 287 8.48 11.26 1.25
CA THR A 287 7.46 10.41 1.90
C THR A 287 7.92 9.80 3.22
N GLU A 288 9.23 9.81 3.47
CA GLU A 288 9.85 9.27 4.67
C GLU A 288 11.14 10.04 4.96
N THR A 289 11.53 10.08 6.24
CA THR A 289 12.77 10.70 6.69
C THR A 289 13.99 9.83 6.38
N ILE A 290 15.13 10.45 6.09
CA ILE A 290 16.42 9.77 5.90
C ILE A 290 16.78 9.03 7.19
N ARG A 291 16.60 9.69 8.33
CA ARG A 291 16.84 9.11 9.66
C ARG A 291 15.58 8.42 10.16
N GLY A 292 15.62 7.08 10.18
CA GLY A 292 14.58 6.24 10.79
C GLY A 292 13.38 5.89 9.91
N GLY A 293 13.34 6.32 8.64
CA GLY A 293 12.31 5.89 7.68
C GLY A 293 10.88 6.21 8.08
N LYS A 294 10.67 7.31 8.82
CA LYS A 294 9.34 7.68 9.35
C LYS A 294 8.63 8.64 8.41
N VAL A 295 7.32 8.54 8.30
CA VAL A 295 6.51 9.54 7.57
C VAL A 295 6.60 10.90 8.27
N GLN A 296 6.60 10.93 9.60
CA GLN A 296 6.66 12.18 10.35
C GLN A 296 7.99 12.91 10.13
N GLY A 297 7.93 14.17 9.67
CA GLY A 297 9.10 14.95 9.28
C GLY A 297 9.44 14.87 7.79
N SER A 298 8.63 14.18 6.99
CA SER A 298 8.70 14.19 5.51
C SER A 298 7.78 15.27 4.91
N LEU A 299 7.94 15.57 3.62
CA LEU A 299 7.01 16.44 2.89
C LEU A 299 5.57 15.90 2.94
N LEU A 300 5.39 14.59 2.76
CA LEU A 300 4.08 13.95 2.85
C LEU A 300 3.39 14.25 4.18
N SER A 301 4.10 14.24 5.31
CA SER A 301 3.49 14.57 6.62
C SER A 301 3.01 16.03 6.74
N VAL A 302 3.52 16.92 5.90
CA VAL A 302 3.08 18.31 5.84
C VAL A 302 1.81 18.44 5.00
N LEU A 303 1.79 17.79 3.83
CA LEU A 303 0.71 17.90 2.85
C LEU A 303 -0.48 16.98 3.13
N ASP A 304 -0.26 15.82 3.74
CA ASP A 304 -1.28 14.82 3.96
C ASP A 304 -2.21 15.19 5.12
N ARG A 305 -3.28 15.90 4.76
CA ARG A 305 -4.43 16.19 5.62
C ARG A 305 -5.70 15.48 5.15
N THR A 306 -5.53 14.40 4.37
CA THR A 306 -6.65 13.61 3.85
C THR A 306 -7.36 12.89 4.99
N VAL A 307 -8.66 12.63 4.81
CA VAL A 307 -9.48 11.91 5.80
C VAL A 307 -9.87 10.51 5.36
N THR A 308 -9.67 10.18 4.08
CA THR A 308 -9.93 8.85 3.51
C THR A 308 -8.61 8.14 3.17
N PRO A 309 -8.53 6.81 3.34
CA PRO A 309 -7.34 6.04 2.96
C PRO A 309 -6.95 6.17 1.48
N MET A 310 -7.94 6.14 0.59
CA MET A 310 -7.75 6.30 -0.85
C MET A 310 -7.27 7.70 -1.25
N GLY A 311 -7.71 8.75 -0.53
CA GLY A 311 -7.17 10.10 -0.68
C GLY A 311 -5.69 10.19 -0.31
N SER A 312 -5.30 9.58 0.81
CA SER A 312 -3.89 9.53 1.26
C SER A 312 -2.99 8.80 0.24
N ARG A 313 -3.45 7.65 -0.29
CA ARG A 313 -2.74 6.92 -1.36
C ARG A 313 -2.57 7.78 -2.62
N LEU A 314 -3.64 8.46 -3.05
CA LEU A 314 -3.59 9.32 -4.23
C LEU A 314 -2.64 10.52 -4.05
N LEU A 315 -2.64 11.17 -2.88
CA LEU A 315 -1.73 12.27 -2.60
C LEU A 315 -0.27 11.81 -2.58
N ARG A 316 0.01 10.66 -1.96
CA ARG A 316 1.33 10.02 -2.00
C ARG A 316 1.76 9.74 -3.44
N GLN A 317 0.85 9.25 -4.28
CA GLN A 317 1.11 9.05 -5.70
C GLN A 317 1.46 10.37 -6.39
N TRP A 318 0.72 11.47 -6.14
CA TRP A 318 1.01 12.77 -6.75
C TRP A 318 2.40 13.28 -6.37
N ILE A 319 2.80 13.18 -5.10
CA ILE A 319 4.17 13.53 -4.65
C ILE A 319 5.23 12.70 -5.40
N GLY A 320 4.93 11.42 -5.65
CA GLY A 320 5.83 10.54 -6.38
C GLY A 320 5.81 10.68 -7.90
N GLN A 321 4.82 11.39 -8.47
CA GLN A 321 4.59 11.59 -9.90
C GLN A 321 4.11 13.02 -10.20
N PRO A 322 4.99 14.05 -10.04
CA PRO A 322 4.65 15.40 -10.45
C PRO A 322 4.37 15.46 -11.96
N LEU A 323 3.38 16.23 -12.38
CA LEU A 323 2.95 16.30 -13.77
C LEU A 323 3.86 17.24 -14.59
N LEU A 324 3.92 16.98 -15.90
CA LEU A 324 4.44 17.91 -16.91
C LEU A 324 3.32 18.52 -17.78
N ASP A 325 2.06 18.12 -17.57
CA ASP A 325 0.90 18.67 -18.27
C ASP A 325 0.38 19.92 -17.55
N ILE A 326 0.69 21.09 -18.09
CA ILE A 326 0.30 22.39 -17.52
C ILE A 326 -1.22 22.57 -17.41
N THR A 327 -2.00 21.95 -18.31
CA THR A 327 -3.47 22.06 -18.31
C THR A 327 -4.04 21.30 -17.12
N ARG A 328 -3.54 20.08 -16.87
CA ARG A 328 -3.93 19.29 -15.69
C ARG A 328 -3.46 19.94 -14.39
N LEU A 329 -2.28 20.55 -14.38
CA LEU A 329 -1.77 21.26 -13.21
C LEU A 329 -2.64 22.46 -12.85
N ASN A 330 -3.00 23.29 -13.84
CA ASN A 330 -3.90 24.43 -13.62
C ASN A 330 -5.28 23.97 -13.15
N ALA A 331 -5.82 22.88 -13.70
CA ALA A 331 -7.09 22.32 -13.21
C ALA A 331 -7.03 21.90 -11.72
N ARG A 332 -5.90 21.34 -11.25
CA ARG A 332 -5.68 21.07 -9.82
C ARG A 332 -5.59 22.37 -9.01
N LEU A 333 -4.79 23.34 -9.47
CA LEU A 333 -4.64 24.63 -8.81
C LEU A 333 -5.96 25.41 -8.70
N ASP A 334 -6.82 25.31 -9.71
CA ASP A 334 -8.16 25.92 -9.70
C ASP A 334 -9.06 25.28 -8.64
N ALA A 335 -9.05 23.95 -8.54
CA ALA A 335 -9.79 23.24 -7.51
C ALA A 335 -9.28 23.55 -6.09
N VAL A 336 -7.95 23.59 -5.90
CA VAL A 336 -7.33 23.99 -4.64
C VAL A 336 -7.69 25.44 -4.30
N ALA A 337 -7.64 26.36 -5.26
CA ALA A 337 -7.99 27.76 -5.06
C ALA A 337 -9.47 27.93 -4.66
N ALA A 338 -10.38 27.22 -5.32
CA ALA A 338 -11.81 27.28 -5.00
C ALA A 338 -12.09 26.84 -3.56
N LEU A 339 -11.43 25.76 -3.09
CA LEU A 339 -11.55 25.26 -1.72
C LEU A 339 -10.78 26.12 -0.70
N GLN A 340 -9.67 26.75 -1.10
CA GLN A 340 -8.88 27.62 -0.24
C GLN A 340 -9.67 28.90 0.09
N ALA A 341 -10.34 29.48 -0.91
CA ALA A 341 -11.09 30.73 -0.80
C ALA A 341 -12.35 30.61 0.08
N ASP A 342 -12.98 29.44 0.13
CA ASP A 342 -14.19 29.19 0.91
C ASP A 342 -13.94 28.17 2.04
N GLY A 343 -13.66 28.71 3.24
CA GLY A 343 -13.42 27.90 4.44
C GLY A 343 -14.62 27.09 4.92
N VAL A 344 -15.85 27.58 4.68
CA VAL A 344 -17.07 26.87 5.08
C VAL A 344 -17.28 25.66 4.18
N ARG A 345 -17.23 25.86 2.86
CA ARG A 345 -17.36 24.77 1.89
C ARG A 345 -16.27 23.72 2.06
N ARG A 346 -15.02 24.14 2.32
CA ARG A 346 -13.93 23.21 2.60
C ARG A 346 -14.22 22.34 3.84
N ALA A 347 -14.73 22.93 4.93
CA ALA A 347 -15.12 22.18 6.11
C ALA A 347 -16.30 21.22 5.85
N GLU A 348 -17.29 21.64 5.06
CA GLU A 348 -18.40 20.79 4.61
C GLU A 348 -17.90 19.60 3.77
N VAL A 349 -16.92 19.80 2.88
CA VAL A 349 -16.29 18.72 2.11
C VAL A 349 -15.67 17.69 3.05
N PHE A 350 -14.85 18.12 4.02
CA PHE A 350 -14.26 17.18 5.00
C PHE A 350 -15.32 16.46 5.83
N ALA A 351 -16.38 17.16 6.24
CA ALA A 351 -17.48 16.55 6.99
C ALA A 351 -18.18 15.44 6.18
N ALA A 352 -18.40 15.68 4.88
CA ALA A 352 -18.99 14.69 3.97
C ALA A 352 -18.05 13.52 3.63
N LEU A 353 -16.72 13.75 3.62
CA LEU A 353 -15.71 12.72 3.35
C LEU A 353 -15.44 11.81 4.54
N LYS A 354 -15.46 12.33 5.77
CA LYS A 354 -15.09 11.61 7.00
C LYS A 354 -15.83 10.28 7.24
N PRO A 355 -17.15 10.13 6.97
CA PRO A 355 -17.84 8.85 7.13
C PRO A 355 -17.55 7.84 6.02
N ILE A 356 -16.90 8.24 4.92
CA ILE A 356 -16.61 7.37 3.78
C ILE A 356 -15.40 6.49 4.13
N ALA A 357 -15.62 5.18 4.20
CA ALA A 357 -14.57 4.19 4.39
C ALA A 357 -13.73 4.02 3.11
N ASP A 358 -12.78 3.07 3.11
CA ASP A 358 -11.98 2.74 1.93
C ASP A 358 -12.82 2.04 0.84
N LEU A 359 -13.64 2.83 0.14
CA LEU A 359 -14.56 2.36 -0.91
C LEU A 359 -13.84 1.56 -1.99
N GLU A 360 -12.62 1.95 -2.34
CA GLU A 360 -11.80 1.26 -3.33
C GLU A 360 -11.50 -0.17 -2.87
N ARG A 361 -10.92 -0.36 -1.68
CA ARG A 361 -10.61 -1.71 -1.18
C ARG A 361 -11.86 -2.52 -0.86
N LEU A 362 -12.92 -1.90 -0.35
CA LEU A 362 -14.21 -2.56 -0.09
C LEU A 362 -14.79 -3.13 -1.39
N THR A 363 -14.83 -2.31 -2.45
CA THR A 363 -15.35 -2.74 -3.76
C THR A 363 -14.53 -3.89 -4.33
N ASN A 364 -13.20 -3.81 -4.28
CA ASN A 364 -12.35 -4.87 -4.80
C ASN A 364 -12.49 -6.19 -4.02
N ARG A 365 -12.73 -6.16 -2.70
CA ARG A 365 -13.05 -7.38 -1.93
C ARG A 365 -14.38 -8.01 -2.35
N VAL A 366 -15.38 -7.20 -2.67
CA VAL A 366 -16.66 -7.71 -3.21
C VAL A 366 -16.44 -8.37 -4.56
N LEU A 367 -15.67 -7.72 -5.45
CA LEU A 367 -15.32 -8.27 -6.78
C LEU A 367 -14.53 -9.57 -6.69
N SER A 368 -13.56 -9.66 -5.78
CA SER A 368 -12.75 -10.88 -5.58
C SER A 368 -13.49 -11.99 -4.81
N GLY A 369 -14.68 -11.72 -4.27
CA GLY A 369 -15.45 -12.67 -3.47
C GLY A 369 -14.89 -12.92 -2.07
N THR A 370 -14.08 -11.98 -1.55
CA THR A 370 -13.43 -12.06 -0.23
C THR A 370 -14.00 -11.05 0.78
N ALA A 371 -15.07 -10.36 0.43
CA ALA A 371 -15.76 -9.43 1.32
C ALA A 371 -16.36 -10.13 2.54
N LEU A 372 -16.29 -9.43 3.69
CA LEU A 372 -16.91 -9.85 4.95
C LEU A 372 -18.26 -9.17 5.17
N PRO A 373 -19.14 -9.68 6.05
CA PRO A 373 -20.46 -9.06 6.28
C PRO A 373 -20.40 -7.58 6.68
N ARG A 374 -19.42 -7.21 7.52
CA ARG A 374 -19.19 -5.81 7.92
C ARG A 374 -18.69 -4.91 6.80
N ASP A 375 -18.06 -5.48 5.75
CA ASP A 375 -17.65 -4.72 4.58
C ASP A 375 -18.86 -4.18 3.81
N LEU A 376 -19.93 -4.97 3.67
CA LEU A 376 -21.14 -4.50 2.99
C LEU A 376 -21.82 -3.36 3.77
N ILE A 377 -21.82 -3.45 5.11
CA ILE A 377 -22.33 -2.35 5.96
C ILE A 377 -21.49 -1.08 5.79
N ALA A 378 -20.15 -1.20 5.80
CA ALA A 378 -19.26 -0.08 5.55
C ALA A 378 -19.45 0.51 4.14
N LEU A 379 -19.65 -0.33 3.12
CA LEU A 379 -19.94 0.07 1.74
C LEU A 379 -21.24 0.87 1.67
N ARG A 380 -22.32 0.38 2.30
CA ARG A 380 -23.61 1.08 2.35
C ARG A 380 -23.48 2.46 2.99
N TYR A 381 -22.93 2.56 4.21
CA TYR A 381 -22.80 3.86 4.90
C TYR A 381 -21.92 4.86 4.14
N SER A 382 -20.88 4.36 3.48
CA SER A 382 -20.02 5.16 2.62
C SER A 382 -20.79 5.73 1.43
N LEU A 383 -21.59 4.91 0.74
CA LEU A 383 -22.41 5.32 -0.40
C LEU A 383 -23.56 6.27 0.00
N GLU A 384 -24.16 6.07 1.17
CA GLU A 384 -25.16 6.98 1.74
C GLU A 384 -24.61 8.39 2.00
N SER A 385 -23.29 8.52 2.16
CA SER A 385 -22.60 9.82 2.36
C SER A 385 -22.27 10.54 1.05
N VAL A 386 -22.24 9.84 -0.08
CA VAL A 386 -21.88 10.39 -1.40
C VAL A 386 -22.80 11.55 -1.86
N PRO A 387 -24.14 11.52 -1.66
CA PRO A 387 -25.01 12.63 -2.01
C PRO A 387 -24.65 13.94 -1.32
N ALA A 388 -24.26 13.89 -0.04
CA ALA A 388 -23.84 15.08 0.71
C ALA A 388 -22.59 15.70 0.08
N LEU A 389 -21.58 14.87 -0.24
CA LEU A 389 -20.38 15.33 -0.93
C LEU A 389 -20.72 15.94 -2.30
N ARG A 390 -21.58 15.28 -3.08
CA ARG A 390 -22.00 15.76 -4.40
C ARG A 390 -22.67 17.14 -4.33
N ASN A 391 -23.50 17.37 -3.31
CA ASN A 391 -24.17 18.66 -3.10
C ASN A 391 -23.17 19.76 -2.75
N VAL A 392 -22.22 19.51 -1.85
CA VAL A 392 -21.21 20.51 -1.49
C VAL A 392 -20.33 20.87 -2.70
N LEU A 393 -19.97 19.89 -3.53
CA LEU A 393 -19.16 20.12 -4.73
C LEU A 393 -19.92 20.80 -5.88
N TYR A 394 -21.26 20.81 -5.86
CA TYR A 394 -22.06 21.48 -6.89
C TYR A 394 -21.78 22.98 -6.96
N GLU A 395 -21.51 23.59 -5.81
CA GLU A 395 -21.29 25.03 -5.63
C GLU A 395 -19.86 25.45 -6.02
N LEU A 396 -19.02 24.50 -6.43
CA LEU A 396 -17.61 24.72 -6.76
C LEU A 396 -17.34 24.31 -8.22
N PRO A 397 -17.43 25.24 -9.19
CA PRO A 397 -17.26 24.94 -10.61
C PRO A 397 -16.00 24.15 -10.97
N ALA A 398 -14.87 24.48 -10.33
CA ALA A 398 -13.60 23.78 -10.54
C ALA A 398 -13.63 22.28 -10.19
N LEU A 399 -14.63 21.83 -9.41
CA LEU A 399 -14.80 20.45 -8.97
C LEU A 399 -15.94 19.71 -9.66
N HIS A 400 -16.62 20.32 -10.65
CA HIS A 400 -17.75 19.70 -11.35
C HIS A 400 -17.38 18.38 -12.03
N SER A 401 -16.18 18.28 -12.62
CA SER A 401 -15.71 17.04 -13.25
C SER A 401 -15.51 15.87 -12.26
N ILE A 402 -15.28 16.18 -10.98
CA ILE A 402 -15.20 15.18 -9.91
C ILE A 402 -16.61 14.85 -9.42
N ARG A 403 -17.44 15.87 -9.17
CA ARG A 403 -18.85 15.73 -8.79
C ARG A 403 -19.61 14.81 -9.75
N ASP A 404 -19.43 14.97 -11.05
CA ASP A 404 -20.18 14.23 -12.07
C ASP A 404 -19.83 12.74 -12.13
N ARG A 405 -18.71 12.35 -11.50
CA ARG A 405 -18.28 10.96 -11.35
C ARG A 405 -18.72 10.33 -10.03
N LEU A 406 -19.27 11.11 -9.11
CA LEU A 406 -19.81 10.63 -7.83
C LEU A 406 -21.20 10.04 -8.06
N ASP A 407 -21.27 8.71 -8.10
CA ASP A 407 -22.51 7.95 -8.14
C ASP A 407 -22.81 7.40 -6.73
N PRO A 408 -23.94 7.78 -6.10
CA PRO A 408 -24.40 7.17 -4.85
C PRO A 408 -24.72 5.68 -4.97
N CYS A 409 -24.83 5.13 -6.18
CA CYS A 409 -25.12 3.72 -6.44
C CYS A 409 -26.36 3.23 -5.65
N ARG A 410 -27.47 3.96 -5.77
CA ARG A 410 -28.69 3.72 -4.97
C ARG A 410 -29.17 2.25 -4.95
N PRO A 411 -29.13 1.49 -6.06
CA PRO A 411 -29.48 0.06 -6.03
C PRO A 411 -28.65 -0.78 -5.06
N VAL A 412 -27.36 -0.46 -4.90
CA VAL A 412 -26.47 -1.16 -3.96
C VAL A 412 -26.84 -0.83 -2.51
N ILE A 413 -27.14 0.44 -2.22
CA ILE A 413 -27.61 0.87 -0.89
C ILE A 413 -28.89 0.12 -0.52
N GLU A 414 -29.86 0.08 -1.42
CA GLU A 414 -31.16 -0.56 -1.19
C GLU A 414 -31.05 -2.07 -1.03
N LEU A 415 -30.22 -2.73 -1.84
CA LEU A 415 -29.96 -4.16 -1.72
C LEU A 415 -29.35 -4.50 -0.36
N ILE A 416 -28.30 -3.79 0.07
CA ILE A 416 -27.66 -4.05 1.37
C ILE A 416 -28.63 -3.74 2.52
N ALA A 417 -29.41 -2.66 2.41
CA ALA A 417 -30.40 -2.28 3.42
C ALA A 417 -31.54 -3.30 3.54
N ALA A 418 -31.95 -3.94 2.45
CA ALA A 418 -32.97 -4.98 2.49
C ALA A 418 -32.41 -6.34 2.96
N ALA A 419 -31.15 -6.65 2.63
CA ALA A 419 -30.63 -8.01 2.74
C ALA A 419 -29.74 -8.28 3.96
N ILE A 420 -28.97 -7.28 4.43
CA ILE A 420 -27.96 -7.47 5.48
C ILE A 420 -28.46 -6.89 6.80
N ALA A 421 -28.27 -7.61 7.90
CA ALA A 421 -28.57 -7.13 9.24
C ALA A 421 -27.71 -5.91 9.61
N ASP A 422 -28.19 -4.99 10.45
CA ASP A 422 -27.45 -3.75 10.77
C ASP A 422 -26.15 -4.01 11.58
N ASN A 423 -26.12 -5.11 12.35
CA ASN A 423 -24.98 -5.51 13.17
C ASN A 423 -24.54 -6.96 12.87
N PRO A 424 -24.05 -7.24 11.65
CA PRO A 424 -23.74 -8.61 11.29
C PRO A 424 -22.46 -9.09 11.99
N PRO A 425 -22.28 -10.42 12.10
CA PRO A 425 -21.02 -11.06 12.52
C PRO A 425 -19.79 -10.52 11.76
N ALA A 426 -18.60 -10.65 12.35
CA ALA A 426 -17.37 -10.22 11.70
C ALA A 426 -16.96 -11.16 10.54
N ALA A 427 -17.21 -12.46 10.68
CA ALA A 427 -16.89 -13.47 9.69
C ALA A 427 -18.13 -14.31 9.32
N LEU A 428 -18.13 -14.90 8.12
CA LEU A 428 -19.28 -15.59 7.53
C LEU A 428 -19.80 -16.79 8.35
N ARG A 429 -18.90 -17.50 9.04
CA ARG A 429 -19.27 -18.70 9.83
C ARG A 429 -18.98 -18.55 11.33
N ASP A 430 -18.95 -17.31 11.82
CA ASP A 430 -18.73 -17.02 13.25
C ASP A 430 -20.00 -17.29 14.08
N LYS A 431 -21.12 -16.71 13.67
CA LYS A 431 -22.44 -16.87 14.30
C LYS A 431 -23.54 -16.51 13.29
N VAL A 432 -24.75 -17.00 13.52
CA VAL A 432 -25.93 -16.66 12.71
C VAL A 432 -26.31 -15.17 12.84
N GLY A 433 -27.00 -14.62 11.85
CA GLY A 433 -27.54 -13.25 11.87
C GLY A 433 -26.83 -12.30 10.91
N ILE A 434 -26.40 -12.82 9.75
CA ILE A 434 -25.87 -12.02 8.65
C ILE A 434 -27.02 -11.44 7.83
N ILE A 435 -28.01 -12.27 7.53
CA ILE A 435 -29.13 -11.92 6.65
C ILE A 435 -30.26 -11.31 7.47
N ARG A 436 -30.88 -10.26 6.92
CA ARG A 436 -32.01 -9.58 7.55
C ARG A 436 -33.27 -10.45 7.49
N GLU A 437 -34.01 -10.50 8.60
CA GLU A 437 -35.33 -11.16 8.66
C GLU A 437 -36.27 -10.59 7.59
N GLY A 438 -37.00 -11.46 6.90
CA GLY A 438 -37.90 -11.08 5.80
C GLY A 438 -37.24 -10.97 4.42
N TYR A 439 -35.91 -11.09 4.31
CA TYR A 439 -35.23 -11.11 3.01
C TYR A 439 -35.37 -12.45 2.29
N SER A 440 -35.35 -13.56 3.04
CA SER A 440 -35.44 -14.92 2.49
C SER A 440 -36.52 -15.71 3.19
N ALA A 441 -37.59 -16.05 2.46
CA ALA A 441 -38.68 -16.88 2.97
C ALA A 441 -38.20 -18.26 3.44
N GLU A 442 -37.15 -18.81 2.81
CA GLU A 442 -36.53 -20.08 3.22
C GLU A 442 -35.87 -19.95 4.61
N LEU A 443 -35.14 -18.86 4.84
CA LEU A 443 -34.48 -18.61 6.12
C LEU A 443 -35.51 -18.32 7.22
N ASP A 444 -36.55 -17.55 6.90
CA ASP A 444 -37.64 -17.22 7.81
C ASP A 444 -38.40 -18.49 8.26
N GLN A 445 -38.62 -19.44 7.34
CA GLN A 445 -39.24 -20.75 7.68
C GLN A 445 -38.37 -21.58 8.63
N ILE A 446 -37.06 -21.58 8.44
CA ILE A 446 -36.13 -22.28 9.35
C ILE A 446 -36.18 -21.63 10.74
N HIS A 447 -36.11 -20.29 10.81
CA HIS A 447 -36.24 -19.57 12.09
C HIS A 447 -37.57 -19.84 12.78
N GLN A 448 -38.68 -19.85 12.05
CA GLN A 448 -40.00 -20.17 12.58
C GLN A 448 -40.05 -21.60 13.14
N SER A 449 -39.47 -22.56 12.42
CA SER A 449 -39.39 -23.96 12.85
C SER A 449 -38.56 -24.13 14.13
N VAL A 450 -37.41 -23.44 14.22
CA VAL A 450 -36.53 -23.42 15.40
C VAL A 450 -37.25 -22.79 16.60
N SER A 451 -37.93 -21.66 16.39
CA SER A 451 -38.69 -20.99 17.45
C SER A 451 -39.84 -21.86 17.94
N GLY A 452 -40.55 -22.54 17.03
CA GLY A 452 -41.60 -23.50 17.38
C GLY A 452 -41.07 -24.68 18.19
N ALA A 453 -39.93 -25.24 17.80
CA ALA A 453 -39.26 -26.32 18.52
C ALA A 453 -38.86 -25.94 19.94
N ARG A 454 -38.28 -24.74 20.13
CA ARG A 454 -37.95 -24.22 21.46
C ARG A 454 -39.19 -24.03 22.32
N ALA A 455 -40.22 -23.38 21.79
CA ALA A 455 -41.47 -23.16 22.51
C ALA A 455 -42.13 -24.49 22.93
N TRP A 456 -42.03 -25.52 22.08
CA TRP A 456 -42.51 -26.86 22.42
C TRP A 456 -41.69 -27.52 23.55
N ILE A 457 -40.35 -27.43 23.51
CA ILE A 457 -39.47 -27.96 24.57
C ILE A 457 -39.72 -27.25 25.91
N ASP A 458 -39.91 -25.93 25.89
CA ASP A 458 -40.20 -25.13 27.09
C ASP A 458 -41.52 -25.56 27.75
N GLN A 459 -42.50 -25.99 26.95
CA GLN A 459 -43.79 -26.50 27.44
C GLN A 459 -43.77 -27.99 27.80
N LEU A 460 -42.74 -28.74 27.36
CA LEU A 460 -42.66 -30.20 27.53
C LEU A 460 -42.67 -30.62 29.00
N GLU A 461 -41.96 -29.90 29.87
CA GLU A 461 -41.90 -30.24 31.29
C GLU A 461 -43.28 -30.18 31.96
N ALA A 462 -44.05 -29.12 31.69
CA ALA A 462 -45.39 -28.96 32.25
C ALA A 462 -46.35 -30.02 31.70
N ARG A 463 -46.32 -30.24 30.38
CA ARG A 463 -47.14 -31.21 29.68
C ARG A 463 -46.90 -32.65 30.18
N GLU A 464 -45.64 -33.04 30.32
CA GLU A 464 -45.31 -34.40 30.78
C GLU A 464 -45.55 -34.59 32.27
N ARG A 465 -45.40 -33.55 33.11
CA ARG A 465 -45.80 -33.60 34.53
C ARG A 465 -47.31 -33.84 34.69
N GLU A 466 -48.12 -33.15 33.89
CA GLU A 466 -49.57 -33.32 33.91
C GLU A 466 -49.98 -34.70 33.39
N ARG A 467 -49.37 -35.14 32.27
CA ARG A 467 -49.65 -36.46 31.66
C ARG A 467 -49.29 -37.63 32.57
N THR A 468 -48.14 -37.58 33.24
CA THR A 468 -47.59 -38.73 34.00
C THR A 468 -47.89 -38.67 35.50
N GLY A 469 -48.27 -37.49 36.01
CA GLY A 469 -48.42 -37.25 37.46
C GLY A 469 -47.10 -37.23 38.24
N ILE A 470 -45.94 -37.24 37.55
CA ILE A 470 -44.60 -37.25 38.15
C ILE A 470 -44.18 -35.81 38.46
N LYS A 471 -44.51 -35.30 39.65
CA LYS A 471 -44.17 -33.91 40.05
C LYS A 471 -42.68 -33.60 40.03
N SER A 472 -41.81 -34.60 40.18
CA SER A 472 -40.35 -34.43 40.17
C SER A 472 -39.72 -34.43 38.78
N LEU A 473 -40.49 -34.64 37.70
CA LEU A 473 -39.98 -34.70 36.33
C LEU A 473 -39.33 -33.37 35.95
N LYS A 474 -38.13 -33.40 35.36
CA LYS A 474 -37.44 -32.20 34.86
C LYS A 474 -36.93 -32.41 33.44
N VAL A 475 -37.07 -31.40 32.59
CA VAL A 475 -36.42 -31.38 31.28
C VAL A 475 -35.09 -30.65 31.41
N GLY A 476 -34.01 -31.28 30.95
CA GLY A 476 -32.66 -30.72 31.03
C GLY A 476 -31.87 -30.91 29.75
N TYR A 477 -30.78 -30.17 29.60
CA TYR A 477 -29.84 -30.27 28.48
C TYR A 477 -28.42 -30.52 28.99
N ASN A 478 -27.67 -31.37 28.28
CA ASN A 478 -26.25 -31.63 28.53
C ASN A 478 -25.51 -31.61 27.18
N LYS A 479 -24.30 -31.03 27.11
CA LYS A 479 -23.53 -30.96 25.85
C LYS A 479 -23.21 -32.32 25.20
N VAL A 480 -23.03 -33.37 25.99
CA VAL A 480 -22.64 -34.72 25.51
C VAL A 480 -23.86 -35.58 25.19
N MET A 481 -24.90 -35.48 26.02
CA MET A 481 -26.11 -36.31 25.89
C MET A 481 -27.28 -35.59 25.22
N GLY A 482 -27.20 -34.28 25.02
CA GLY A 482 -28.28 -33.44 24.53
C GLY A 482 -29.45 -33.29 25.52
N TYR A 483 -30.68 -33.14 25.01
CA TYR A 483 -31.89 -32.99 25.83
C TYR A 483 -32.31 -34.33 26.47
N TYR A 484 -32.88 -34.26 27.68
CA TYR A 484 -33.36 -35.41 28.43
C TYR A 484 -34.49 -35.06 29.39
N ILE A 485 -35.25 -36.09 29.77
CA ILE A 485 -36.26 -36.04 30.82
C ILE A 485 -35.73 -36.82 32.03
N GLU A 486 -35.55 -36.14 33.16
CA GLU A 486 -35.04 -36.74 34.39
C GLU A 486 -36.17 -37.08 35.37
N VAL A 487 -36.18 -38.31 35.88
CA VAL A 487 -37.17 -38.82 36.84
C VAL A 487 -36.45 -39.39 38.06
N SER A 488 -36.94 -39.07 39.26
CA SER A 488 -36.36 -39.51 40.53
C SER A 488 -36.57 -41.02 40.77
N SER A 489 -35.65 -41.66 41.51
CA SER A 489 -35.65 -43.11 41.74
C SER A 489 -36.98 -43.66 42.29
N GLY A 490 -37.68 -42.88 43.13
CA GLY A 490 -38.95 -43.28 43.73
C GLY A 490 -40.17 -43.22 42.79
N GLN A 491 -40.03 -42.65 41.59
CA GLN A 491 -41.13 -42.50 40.62
C GLN A 491 -40.88 -43.22 39.29
N ILE A 492 -39.80 -44.02 39.18
CA ILE A 492 -39.45 -44.77 37.97
C ILE A 492 -40.59 -45.72 37.53
N GLY A 493 -41.31 -46.33 38.47
CA GLY A 493 -42.43 -47.23 38.15
C GLY A 493 -43.64 -46.55 37.48
N LYS A 494 -43.68 -45.21 37.46
CA LYS A 494 -44.71 -44.41 36.76
C LYS A 494 -44.27 -43.92 35.38
N VAL A 495 -43.05 -44.25 34.96
CA VAL A 495 -42.51 -43.83 33.67
C VAL A 495 -43.25 -44.58 32.55
N PRO A 496 -43.81 -43.88 31.56
CA PRO A 496 -44.49 -44.51 30.43
C PRO A 496 -43.57 -45.39 29.56
N ALA A 497 -44.15 -46.33 28.81
CA ALA A 497 -43.38 -47.25 27.96
C ALA A 497 -42.76 -46.57 26.72
N ASP A 498 -43.27 -45.40 26.32
CA ASP A 498 -42.74 -44.57 25.22
C ASP A 498 -41.42 -43.85 25.55
N TYR A 499 -40.97 -43.91 26.81
CA TYR A 499 -39.72 -43.32 27.26
C TYR A 499 -38.55 -44.28 27.05
N LEU A 500 -37.58 -43.87 26.23
CA LEU A 500 -36.36 -44.63 26.00
C LEU A 500 -35.30 -44.22 27.03
N GLU A 501 -34.78 -45.18 27.79
CA GLU A 501 -33.73 -44.91 28.79
C GLU A 501 -32.44 -44.44 28.11
N LYS A 502 -31.93 -43.28 28.53
CA LYS A 502 -30.72 -42.64 27.99
C LYS A 502 -29.52 -42.79 28.92
N ALA A 503 -29.74 -42.73 30.24
CA ALA A 503 -28.70 -42.98 31.26
C ALA A 503 -29.31 -43.24 32.65
N THR A 504 -28.59 -43.97 33.50
CA THR A 504 -28.91 -44.16 34.92
C THR A 504 -28.03 -43.25 35.80
N LEU A 505 -28.63 -42.57 36.78
CA LEU A 505 -27.96 -41.69 37.76
C LEU A 505 -28.07 -42.28 39.17
N ALA A 506 -27.29 -41.75 40.13
CA ALA A 506 -27.36 -42.17 41.53
C ALA A 506 -28.74 -41.96 42.18
N ASN A 507 -29.47 -40.90 41.79
CA ASN A 507 -30.76 -40.50 42.38
C ASN A 507 -31.93 -40.49 41.37
N GLY A 508 -31.77 -41.12 40.20
CA GLY A 508 -32.82 -41.16 39.19
C GLY A 508 -32.38 -41.76 37.86
N LYS A 509 -33.24 -41.65 36.86
CA LYS A 509 -32.96 -42.08 35.48
C LYS A 509 -33.29 -40.96 34.49
N ARG A 510 -32.56 -40.93 33.38
CA ARG A 510 -32.77 -40.01 32.26
C ARG A 510 -33.36 -40.75 31.08
N TYR A 511 -34.37 -40.15 30.47
CA TYR A 511 -35.12 -40.69 29.35
C TYR A 511 -35.17 -39.71 28.16
N VAL A 512 -35.55 -40.22 27.00
CA VAL A 512 -35.87 -39.44 25.80
C VAL A 512 -37.11 -40.02 25.12
N THR A 513 -37.94 -39.18 24.53
CA THR A 513 -39.09 -39.59 23.71
C THR A 513 -38.75 -39.43 22.22
N ALA A 514 -39.52 -40.09 21.33
CA ALA A 514 -39.36 -39.91 19.89
C ALA A 514 -39.52 -38.44 19.47
N GLU A 515 -40.58 -37.76 19.94
CA GLU A 515 -40.81 -36.33 19.68
C GLU A 515 -39.67 -35.45 20.18
N LEU A 516 -39.17 -35.67 21.42
CA LEU A 516 -38.05 -34.88 21.95
C LEU A 516 -36.79 -35.07 21.10
N LYS A 517 -36.56 -36.28 20.59
CA LYS A 517 -35.42 -36.59 19.72
C LYS A 517 -35.53 -35.90 18.36
N GLU A 518 -36.74 -35.77 17.80
CA GLU A 518 -36.99 -35.05 16.54
C GLU A 518 -36.73 -33.55 16.70
N TYR A 519 -37.29 -32.91 17.74
CA TYR A 519 -37.05 -31.49 18.02
C TYR A 519 -35.58 -31.21 18.42
N GLU A 520 -34.95 -32.12 19.15
CA GLU A 520 -33.51 -32.07 19.44
C GLU A 520 -32.67 -32.09 18.16
N ALA A 521 -32.97 -33.01 17.23
CA ALA A 521 -32.26 -33.10 15.95
C ALA A 521 -32.48 -31.85 15.08
N LEU A 522 -33.71 -31.30 15.08
CA LEU A 522 -34.01 -30.04 14.40
C LEU A 522 -33.17 -28.89 14.96
N LEU A 523 -33.11 -28.73 16.28
CA LEU A 523 -32.33 -27.66 16.93
C LEU A 523 -30.82 -27.83 16.77
N LEU A 524 -30.31 -29.05 16.81
CA LEU A 524 -28.87 -29.34 16.65
C LEU A 524 -28.37 -29.02 15.24
N ASN A 525 -29.19 -29.27 14.22
CA ASN A 525 -28.80 -29.06 12.81
C ASN A 525 -29.17 -27.68 12.28
N ALA A 526 -30.12 -26.98 12.94
CA ALA A 526 -30.62 -25.70 12.45
C ALA A 526 -29.54 -24.63 12.35
N ASP A 527 -28.63 -24.53 13.33
CA ASP A 527 -27.58 -23.50 13.29
C ASP A 527 -26.64 -23.71 12.09
N GLU A 528 -26.27 -24.96 11.77
CA GLU A 528 -25.44 -25.28 10.61
C GLU A 528 -26.19 -25.01 9.29
N GLN A 529 -27.47 -25.38 9.21
CA GLN A 529 -28.33 -25.09 8.05
C GLN A 529 -28.52 -23.59 7.83
N ILE A 530 -28.72 -22.81 8.90
CA ILE A 530 -28.83 -21.36 8.84
C ILE A 530 -27.50 -20.77 8.35
N LEU A 531 -26.36 -21.18 8.91
CA LEU A 531 -25.06 -20.68 8.49
C LEU A 531 -24.77 -20.98 7.01
N ASP A 532 -25.07 -22.19 6.53
CA ASP A 532 -24.90 -22.56 5.12
C ASP A 532 -25.80 -21.71 4.20
N LEU A 533 -27.06 -21.50 4.61
CA LEU A 533 -28.02 -20.70 3.86
C LEU A 533 -27.61 -19.21 3.84
N GLU A 534 -27.23 -18.65 4.98
CA GLU A 534 -26.74 -17.28 5.09
C GLU A 534 -25.48 -17.07 4.24
N GLU A 535 -24.53 -18.02 4.25
CA GLU A 535 -23.32 -17.95 3.44
C GLU A 535 -23.64 -17.95 1.94
N ARG A 536 -24.58 -18.80 1.50
CA ARG A 536 -25.05 -18.81 0.10
C ARG A 536 -25.71 -17.49 -0.28
N LEU A 537 -26.68 -17.02 0.51
CA LEU A 537 -27.40 -15.77 0.25
C LEU A 537 -26.44 -14.58 0.24
N PHE A 538 -25.47 -14.54 1.16
CA PHE A 538 -24.45 -13.51 1.20
C PHE A 538 -23.61 -13.47 -0.08
N ARG A 539 -23.16 -14.63 -0.57
CA ARG A 539 -22.42 -14.73 -1.84
C ARG A 539 -23.25 -14.25 -3.02
N ASP A 540 -24.54 -14.59 -3.07
CA ASP A 540 -25.46 -14.13 -4.12
C ASP A 540 -25.65 -12.61 -4.09
N ILE A 541 -25.73 -12.01 -2.90
CA ILE A 541 -25.79 -10.55 -2.72
C ILE A 541 -24.49 -9.90 -3.21
N CYS A 542 -23.32 -10.44 -2.83
CA CYS A 542 -22.03 -9.95 -3.32
C CYS A 542 -21.95 -10.02 -4.86
N ALA A 543 -22.42 -11.10 -5.49
CA ALA A 543 -22.44 -11.23 -6.94
C ALA A 543 -23.33 -10.15 -7.61
N GLN A 544 -24.48 -9.82 -7.02
CA GLN A 544 -25.31 -8.72 -7.49
C GLN A 544 -24.61 -7.37 -7.36
N ILE A 545 -23.95 -7.10 -6.23
CA ILE A 545 -23.19 -5.85 -6.02
C ILE A 545 -22.01 -5.74 -7.00
N SER A 546 -21.33 -6.86 -7.30
CA SER A 546 -20.22 -6.90 -8.27
C SER A 546 -20.59 -6.39 -9.66
N SER A 547 -21.87 -6.49 -10.06
CA SER A 547 -22.35 -5.92 -11.33
C SER A 547 -22.25 -4.38 -11.39
N PHE A 548 -22.15 -3.71 -10.24
CA PHE A 548 -21.95 -2.26 -10.10
C PHE A 548 -20.48 -1.86 -9.89
N GLY A 549 -19.53 -2.80 -10.00
CA GLY A 549 -18.12 -2.61 -9.67
C GLY A 549 -17.47 -1.39 -10.34
N ASP A 550 -17.70 -1.16 -11.63
CA ASP A 550 -17.13 0.00 -12.35
C ASP A 550 -17.63 1.34 -11.77
N SER A 551 -18.94 1.44 -11.47
CA SER A 551 -19.49 2.67 -10.89
C SER A 551 -18.94 2.91 -9.49
N LEU A 552 -18.84 1.85 -8.67
CA LEU A 552 -18.28 1.92 -7.33
C LEU A 552 -16.80 2.36 -7.35
N LEU A 553 -15.97 1.77 -8.21
CA LEU A 553 -14.56 2.17 -8.35
C LEU A 553 -14.41 3.58 -8.91
N ARG A 554 -15.28 4.00 -9.84
CA ARG A 554 -15.31 5.37 -10.35
C ARG A 554 -15.66 6.38 -9.25
N THR A 555 -16.65 6.07 -8.42
CA THR A 555 -17.00 6.88 -7.24
C THR A 555 -15.84 6.93 -6.26
N ALA A 556 -15.20 5.80 -5.94
CA ALA A 556 -14.04 5.76 -5.05
C ALA A 556 -12.88 6.68 -5.53
N ARG A 557 -12.55 6.62 -6.83
CA ARG A 557 -11.55 7.52 -7.44
C ARG A 557 -11.95 8.99 -7.34
N ALA A 558 -13.22 9.32 -7.55
CA ALA A 558 -13.72 10.69 -7.43
C ALA A 558 -13.63 11.20 -5.98
N VAL A 559 -13.98 10.36 -4.99
CA VAL A 559 -13.81 10.68 -3.56
C VAL A 559 -12.33 10.92 -3.23
N ALA A 560 -11.43 10.05 -3.70
CA ALA A 560 -9.99 10.21 -3.48
C ALA A 560 -9.46 11.55 -4.04
N HIS A 561 -9.91 11.96 -5.23
CA HIS A 561 -9.54 13.25 -5.82
C HIS A 561 -10.08 14.44 -5.02
N ALA A 562 -11.35 14.39 -4.59
CA ALA A 562 -11.94 15.44 -3.77
C ALA A 562 -11.17 15.61 -2.45
N ASP A 563 -10.85 14.50 -1.78
CA ASP A 563 -10.10 14.48 -0.52
C ASP A 563 -8.67 15.01 -0.67
N ALA A 564 -7.92 14.54 -1.68
CA ALA A 564 -6.56 15.01 -1.93
C ALA A 564 -6.51 16.52 -2.24
N LEU A 565 -7.44 17.05 -3.04
CA LEU A 565 -7.53 18.48 -3.35
C LEU A 565 -7.93 19.30 -2.11
N ALA A 566 -8.87 18.81 -1.30
CA ALA A 566 -9.25 19.43 -0.04
C ALA A 566 -8.10 19.46 0.95
N ALA A 567 -7.29 18.40 1.03
CA ALA A 567 -6.10 18.33 1.88
C ALA A 567 -5.02 19.34 1.45
N LEU A 568 -4.78 19.51 0.14
CA LEU A 568 -3.88 20.53 -0.37
C LEU A 568 -4.38 21.95 -0.07
N ALA A 569 -5.69 22.21 -0.22
CA ALA A 569 -6.30 23.49 0.12
C ALA A 569 -6.25 23.80 1.62
N GLU A 570 -6.51 22.80 2.46
CA GLU A 570 -6.40 22.93 3.92
C GLU A 570 -4.97 23.23 4.37
N THR A 571 -3.99 22.57 3.75
CA THR A 571 -2.58 22.85 3.98
C THR A 571 -2.23 24.27 3.53
N ALA A 572 -2.74 24.72 2.37
CA ALA A 572 -2.49 26.06 1.89
C ALA A 572 -3.00 27.15 2.86
N VAL A 573 -4.18 26.96 3.45
CA VAL A 573 -4.72 27.89 4.45
C VAL A 573 -3.91 27.86 5.74
N ARG A 574 -3.63 26.66 6.28
CA ARG A 574 -2.96 26.53 7.58
C ARG A 574 -1.53 27.05 7.59
N GLU A 575 -0.81 26.81 6.50
CA GLU A 575 0.62 27.11 6.39
C GLU A 575 0.89 28.42 5.60
N ASN A 576 -0.18 29.16 5.26
CA ASN A 576 -0.13 30.40 4.47
C ASN A 576 0.62 30.22 3.14
N TYR A 577 0.26 29.20 2.36
CA TYR A 577 0.86 28.98 1.04
C TYR A 577 0.11 29.77 -0.03
N VAL A 578 0.84 30.13 -1.09
CA VAL A 578 0.32 30.92 -2.21
C VAL A 578 0.17 30.08 -3.46
N ARG A 579 -0.77 30.46 -4.32
CA ARG A 579 -0.94 29.85 -5.63
C ARG A 579 0.28 30.18 -6.51
N PRO A 580 1.04 29.19 -7.02
CA PRO A 580 2.08 29.44 -7.99
C PRO A 580 1.48 29.76 -9.37
N THR A 581 2.20 30.55 -10.15
CA THR A 581 2.01 30.68 -11.60
C THR A 581 2.88 29.64 -12.29
N LEU A 582 2.29 28.84 -13.17
CA LEU A 582 3.01 27.83 -13.96
C LEU A 582 3.15 28.32 -15.41
N SER A 583 4.29 28.01 -16.03
CA SER A 583 4.59 28.39 -17.41
C SER A 583 5.39 27.32 -18.15
N GLU A 584 5.40 27.41 -19.47
CA GLU A 584 6.26 26.58 -20.33
C GLU A 584 7.66 27.18 -20.54
N ASP A 585 7.91 28.39 -20.03
CA ASP A 585 9.23 29.02 -20.09
C ASP A 585 10.22 28.39 -19.08
N ASP A 586 11.46 28.87 -19.11
CA ASP A 586 12.53 28.37 -18.25
C ASP A 586 12.76 29.21 -16.99
N ARG A 587 11.81 30.08 -16.62
CA ARG A 587 11.98 30.97 -15.47
C ARG A 587 11.63 30.26 -14.17
N LEU A 588 12.41 30.47 -13.13
CA LEU A 588 12.10 30.00 -11.77
C LEU A 588 12.28 31.17 -10.81
N ILE A 589 11.16 31.75 -10.39
CA ILE A 589 11.13 32.92 -9.51
C ILE A 589 10.36 32.53 -8.26
N ILE A 590 11.03 32.60 -7.11
CA ILE A 590 10.46 32.33 -5.80
C ILE A 590 10.78 33.54 -4.93
N ARG A 591 9.76 34.25 -4.45
CA ARG A 591 9.90 35.37 -3.51
C ARG A 591 9.53 34.92 -2.11
N GLN A 592 10.40 35.20 -1.15
CA GLN A 592 10.22 34.83 0.25
C GLN A 592 9.85 33.35 0.43
N GLY A 593 10.53 32.45 -0.30
CA GLY A 593 10.31 31.01 -0.21
C GLY A 593 10.68 30.50 1.18
N ARG A 594 9.94 29.49 1.67
CA ARG A 594 10.16 28.82 2.95
C ARG A 594 10.24 27.32 2.76
N HIS A 595 11.01 26.63 3.60
CA HIS A 595 11.10 25.18 3.52
C HIS A 595 9.88 24.55 4.22
N PRO A 596 9.02 23.79 3.52
CA PRO A 596 7.70 23.38 4.03
C PRO A 596 7.76 22.48 5.28
N VAL A 597 8.83 21.68 5.41
CA VAL A 597 9.04 20.83 6.60
C VAL A 597 9.73 21.59 7.74
N VAL A 598 10.89 22.20 7.46
CA VAL A 598 11.71 22.86 8.49
C VAL A 598 10.98 24.03 9.15
N GLU A 599 10.14 24.78 8.42
CA GLU A 599 9.39 25.89 9.03
C GLU A 599 8.46 25.43 10.16
N ARG A 600 8.03 24.16 10.15
CA ARG A 600 7.15 23.57 11.17
C ARG A 600 7.90 22.94 12.35
N THR A 601 9.19 22.65 12.21
CA THR A 601 9.99 22.01 13.27
C THR A 601 10.71 23.01 14.17
N LEU A 602 10.79 24.28 13.76
CA LEU A 602 11.41 25.35 14.55
C LEU A 602 10.53 25.73 15.75
N GLN A 603 11.10 25.64 16.96
CA GLN A 603 10.40 25.90 18.23
C GLN A 603 9.93 27.36 18.40
N ASP A 604 10.69 28.32 17.86
CA ASP A 604 10.39 29.75 17.94
C ASP A 604 9.55 30.29 16.77
N GLY A 605 9.14 29.42 15.84
CA GLY A 605 8.18 29.73 14.77
C GLY A 605 8.65 30.70 13.67
N ARG A 606 9.92 31.12 13.65
CA ARG A 606 10.45 32.06 12.66
C ARG A 606 11.46 31.41 11.72
N PHE A 607 10.97 30.87 10.61
CA PHE A 607 11.82 30.47 9.47
C PHE A 607 12.22 31.72 8.68
N MET A 608 13.50 31.85 8.30
CA MET A 608 13.96 32.96 7.46
C MET A 608 13.67 32.67 5.98
N PRO A 609 12.77 33.41 5.32
CA PRO A 609 12.44 33.18 3.93
C PRO A 609 13.57 33.65 2.99
N ASN A 610 13.70 32.99 1.84
CA ASN A 610 14.74 33.24 0.85
C ASN A 610 14.19 33.41 -0.56
N ASP A 611 14.75 34.36 -1.29
CA ASP A 611 14.43 34.58 -2.71
C ASP A 611 15.27 33.64 -3.60
N THR A 612 14.73 33.26 -4.75
CA THR A 612 15.45 32.52 -5.79
C THR A 612 15.00 33.00 -7.15
N TYR A 613 15.94 33.21 -8.06
CA TYR A 613 15.68 33.75 -9.39
C TYR A 613 16.55 33.04 -10.42
N PHE A 614 15.94 32.35 -11.37
CA PHE A 614 16.61 31.82 -12.57
C PHE A 614 15.92 32.33 -13.83
N ASP A 615 16.72 32.77 -14.79
CA ASP A 615 16.30 33.18 -16.13
C ASP A 615 17.38 32.80 -17.16
N GLU A 616 17.32 33.35 -18.37
CA GLU A 616 18.31 33.11 -19.42
C GLU A 616 19.73 33.60 -19.08
N ASN A 617 19.86 34.59 -18.19
CA ASN A 617 21.10 35.24 -17.79
C ASN A 617 21.67 34.71 -16.47
N GLU A 618 20.86 34.00 -15.69
CA GLU A 618 21.22 33.43 -14.40
C GLU A 618 20.71 31.99 -14.33
N ARG A 619 21.63 31.04 -14.52
CA ARG A 619 21.35 29.60 -14.59
C ARG A 619 22.02 28.79 -13.50
N ILE A 620 23.14 29.27 -12.96
CA ILE A 620 23.91 28.57 -11.94
C ILE A 620 24.15 29.52 -10.77
N HIS A 621 23.70 29.14 -9.58
CA HIS A 621 24.03 29.86 -8.35
C HIS A 621 25.10 29.07 -7.61
N ILE A 622 26.21 29.73 -7.29
CA ILE A 622 27.22 29.20 -6.37
C ILE A 622 26.91 29.74 -4.99
N LEU A 623 26.54 28.85 -4.07
CA LEU A 623 26.18 29.17 -2.69
C LEU A 623 27.36 28.86 -1.76
N THR A 624 27.92 29.91 -1.17
CA THR A 624 29.02 29.81 -0.20
C THR A 624 28.56 30.18 1.21
N GLY A 625 29.31 29.73 2.21
CA GLY A 625 29.08 30.09 3.60
C GLY A 625 29.39 28.95 4.57
N PRO A 626 29.36 29.22 5.89
CA PRO A 626 29.79 28.28 6.92
C PRO A 626 28.94 27.01 6.95
N ASN A 627 29.46 25.95 7.56
CA ASN A 627 28.63 24.80 7.92
C ASN A 627 27.55 25.25 8.91
N MET A 628 26.37 24.61 8.87
CA MET A 628 25.21 24.97 9.70
C MET A 628 24.57 26.34 9.40
N SER A 629 25.06 27.10 8.41
CA SER A 629 24.46 28.37 8.01
C SER A 629 23.10 28.22 7.30
N GLY A 630 22.70 27.01 6.92
CA GLY A 630 21.40 26.74 6.28
C GLY A 630 21.44 26.60 4.75
N LYS A 631 22.63 26.50 4.12
CA LYS A 631 22.79 26.27 2.67
C LYS A 631 21.94 25.10 2.16
N SER A 632 22.10 23.92 2.76
CA SER A 632 21.37 22.70 2.38
C SER A 632 19.86 22.82 2.56
N THR A 633 19.41 23.62 3.53
CA THR A 633 17.99 23.92 3.74
C THR A 633 17.46 24.82 2.63
N ALA A 634 18.19 25.87 2.27
CA ALA A 634 17.79 26.82 1.23
C ALA A 634 17.72 26.16 -0.16
N ILE A 635 18.66 25.26 -0.50
CA ILE A 635 18.62 24.56 -1.80
C ILE A 635 17.50 23.52 -1.86
N ARG A 636 17.26 22.75 -0.77
CA ARG A 636 16.17 21.78 -0.69
C ARG A 636 14.81 22.47 -0.77
N GLN A 637 14.68 23.64 -0.17
CA GLN A 637 13.47 24.47 -0.26
C GLN A 637 13.07 24.72 -1.72
N VAL A 638 13.99 25.11 -2.59
CA VAL A 638 13.69 25.42 -3.99
C VAL A 638 13.17 24.17 -4.74
N ALA A 639 13.81 23.01 -4.51
CA ALA A 639 13.36 21.75 -5.09
C ALA A 639 11.96 21.34 -4.60
N LEU A 640 11.69 21.47 -3.29
CA LEU A 640 10.39 21.15 -2.72
C LEU A 640 9.28 22.08 -3.21
N ILE A 641 9.54 23.40 -3.30
CA ILE A 641 8.59 24.37 -3.85
C ILE A 641 8.24 24.03 -5.32
N THR A 642 9.26 23.71 -6.11
CA THR A 642 9.09 23.32 -7.53
C THR A 642 8.25 22.06 -7.65
N LEU A 643 8.56 21.03 -6.85
CA LEU A 643 7.80 19.79 -6.81
C LEU A 643 6.36 20.02 -6.39
N MET A 644 6.13 20.80 -5.33
CA MET A 644 4.79 21.16 -4.84
C MET A 644 3.96 21.86 -5.91
N ALA A 645 4.55 22.80 -6.66
CA ALA A 645 3.88 23.45 -7.77
C ALA A 645 3.47 22.44 -8.86
N GLN A 646 4.35 21.50 -9.21
CA GLN A 646 4.12 20.46 -10.21
C GLN A 646 3.35 19.22 -9.71
N ILE A 647 2.85 19.21 -8.47
CA ILE A 647 1.76 18.30 -8.08
C ILE A 647 0.39 19.00 -8.09
N GLY A 648 0.36 20.31 -8.36
CA GLY A 648 -0.84 21.14 -8.30
C GLY A 648 -1.16 21.67 -6.89
N SER A 649 -0.16 21.74 -6.01
CA SER A 649 -0.28 22.33 -4.67
C SER A 649 0.05 23.82 -4.71
N PHE A 650 -0.48 24.56 -3.74
CA PHE A 650 0.05 25.88 -3.39
C PHE A 650 1.42 25.71 -2.70
N VAL A 651 2.23 26.76 -2.70
CA VAL A 651 3.64 26.69 -2.30
C VAL A 651 3.99 27.67 -1.16
N PRO A 652 4.95 27.31 -0.29
CA PRO A 652 5.43 28.15 0.81
C PRO A 652 6.27 29.33 0.30
N ALA A 653 5.63 30.37 -0.22
CA ALA A 653 6.28 31.59 -0.71
C ALA A 653 5.37 32.80 -0.51
N ALA A 654 5.87 34.01 -0.77
CA ALA A 654 5.02 35.19 -0.99
C ALA A 654 4.53 35.26 -2.45
N GLU A 655 5.38 34.83 -3.39
CA GLU A 655 5.07 34.74 -4.81
C GLU A 655 5.92 33.63 -5.44
N ALA A 656 5.37 32.89 -6.40
CA ALA A 656 6.12 31.89 -7.14
C ALA A 656 5.69 31.84 -8.61
N HIS A 657 6.66 31.94 -9.52
CA HIS A 657 6.53 31.66 -10.95
C HIS A 657 7.46 30.50 -11.30
N ILE A 658 6.89 29.38 -11.72
CA ILE A 658 7.60 28.12 -11.93
C ILE A 658 7.39 27.65 -13.36
N GLY A 659 8.40 27.88 -14.20
CA GLY A 659 8.54 27.23 -15.48
C GLY A 659 8.75 25.73 -15.29
N LEU A 660 8.03 24.89 -16.04
CA LEU A 660 8.04 23.44 -15.78
C LEU A 660 9.46 22.85 -15.81
N VAL A 661 9.71 21.97 -14.85
CA VAL A 661 10.93 21.20 -14.65
C VAL A 661 10.65 19.74 -15.02
N ASP A 662 11.49 19.19 -15.90
CA ASP A 662 11.37 17.81 -16.37
C ASP A 662 12.02 16.81 -15.40
N ARG A 663 13.08 17.20 -14.71
CA ARG A 663 13.83 16.37 -13.76
C ARG A 663 14.34 17.20 -12.59
N ILE A 664 14.28 16.65 -11.38
CA ILE A 664 15.03 17.17 -10.24
C ILE A 664 16.11 16.15 -9.88
N PHE A 665 17.35 16.61 -9.84
CA PHE A 665 18.47 15.82 -9.34
C PHE A 665 18.99 16.45 -8.06
N THR A 666 19.29 15.60 -7.08
CA THR A 666 19.94 16.04 -5.86
C THR A 666 21.13 15.17 -5.55
N ARG A 667 22.23 15.84 -5.20
CA ARG A 667 23.37 15.25 -4.54
C ARG A 667 23.61 16.05 -3.27
N ILE A 668 23.16 15.51 -2.14
CA ILE A 668 23.38 16.10 -0.83
C ILE A 668 24.32 15.17 -0.08
N GLY A 669 25.43 15.71 0.44
CA GLY A 669 26.45 14.93 1.15
C GLY A 669 25.86 14.19 2.35
N ALA A 670 25.47 12.92 2.16
CA ALA A 670 25.13 12.03 3.24
C ALA A 670 26.43 11.43 3.79
N GLN A 671 26.87 11.93 4.94
CA GLN A 671 27.71 11.13 5.84
C GLN A 671 26.84 9.93 6.28
N ASP A 672 27.43 8.73 6.31
CA ASP A 672 26.88 7.51 6.92
C ASP A 672 26.19 6.47 6.01
N GLU A 673 26.73 6.18 4.83
CA GLU A 673 26.57 4.84 4.25
C GLU A 673 27.92 4.23 3.88
N ILE A 674 28.40 3.33 4.73
CA ILE A 674 29.46 2.39 4.38
C ILE A 674 28.83 1.40 3.39
N HIS A 675 28.80 1.75 2.11
CA HIS A 675 28.48 0.78 1.07
C HIS A 675 29.55 -0.30 1.10
N ALA A 676 29.12 -1.55 1.33
CA ALA A 676 30.02 -2.68 1.31
C ALA A 676 30.76 -2.73 -0.05
N ALA A 677 32.09 -2.58 0.00
CA ALA A 677 33.05 -2.72 -1.09
C ALA A 677 33.28 -1.54 -2.09
N GLN A 678 32.70 -0.33 -1.91
CA GLN A 678 33.02 0.82 -2.77
C GLN A 678 33.49 2.06 -1.99
N SER A 679 34.47 2.79 -2.54
CA SER A 679 34.92 4.09 -1.99
C SER A 679 33.78 5.10 -2.09
N THR A 680 33.51 5.84 -1.00
CA THR A 680 32.49 6.90 -0.94
C THR A 680 32.65 7.92 -2.06
N PHE A 681 33.90 8.21 -2.44
CA PHE A 681 34.22 9.09 -3.56
C PHE A 681 33.84 8.49 -4.92
N MET A 682 34.02 7.19 -5.14
CA MET A 682 33.62 6.55 -6.40
C MET A 682 32.09 6.57 -6.56
N VAL A 683 31.35 6.30 -5.48
CA VAL A 683 29.87 6.40 -5.48
C VAL A 683 29.45 7.83 -5.84
N GLU A 684 30.10 8.84 -5.25
CA GLU A 684 29.86 10.24 -5.57
C GLU A 684 30.12 10.55 -7.07
N MET A 685 31.20 10.02 -7.64
CA MET A 685 31.51 10.24 -9.06
C MET A 685 30.52 9.53 -10.00
N VAL A 686 30.06 8.33 -9.66
CA VAL A 686 29.05 7.60 -10.44
C VAL A 686 27.71 8.35 -10.40
N GLU A 687 27.29 8.84 -9.24
CA GLU A 687 26.08 9.66 -9.10
C GLU A 687 26.18 10.95 -9.92
N MET A 688 27.32 11.65 -9.84
CA MET A 688 27.54 12.86 -10.63
C MET A 688 27.54 12.58 -12.14
N ALA A 689 28.17 11.49 -12.59
CA ALA A 689 28.14 11.09 -13.99
C ALA A 689 26.71 10.84 -14.48
N LEU A 690 25.89 10.17 -13.66
CA LEU A 690 24.48 9.92 -13.96
C LEU A 690 23.67 11.22 -14.09
N ILE A 691 23.86 12.16 -13.16
CA ILE A 691 23.20 13.47 -13.19
C ILE A 691 23.56 14.22 -14.48
N LEU A 692 24.85 14.29 -14.82
CA LEU A 692 25.33 15.03 -15.98
C LEU A 692 24.94 14.39 -17.32
N SER A 693 24.85 13.06 -17.39
CA SER A 693 24.42 12.36 -18.61
C SER A 693 22.92 12.54 -18.86
N SER A 694 22.11 12.54 -17.80
CA SER A 694 20.65 12.46 -17.85
C SER A 694 19.93 13.81 -17.79
N ALA A 695 20.57 14.86 -17.27
CA ALA A 695 19.98 16.20 -17.17
C ALA A 695 19.75 16.86 -18.55
N THR A 696 18.77 17.76 -18.58
CA THR A 696 18.41 18.58 -19.74
C THR A 696 18.36 20.06 -19.34
N SER A 697 18.13 20.96 -20.30
CA SER A 697 17.95 22.39 -20.05
C SER A 697 16.75 22.76 -19.20
N ARG A 698 15.76 21.89 -19.07
CA ARG A 698 14.60 22.10 -18.19
C ARG A 698 14.82 21.52 -16.78
N SER A 699 15.93 20.82 -16.54
CA SER A 699 16.18 20.16 -15.26
C SER A 699 16.59 21.15 -14.17
N LEU A 700 16.34 20.76 -12.91
CA LEU A 700 16.78 21.46 -11.72
C LEU A 700 17.83 20.60 -10.99
N LEU A 701 19.05 21.11 -10.89
CA LEU A 701 20.17 20.44 -10.21
C LEU A 701 20.43 21.05 -8.84
N ILE A 702 20.44 20.20 -7.81
CA ILE A 702 20.79 20.56 -6.43
C ILE A 702 22.07 19.81 -6.06
N LEU A 703 23.19 20.52 -6.06
CA LEU A 703 24.51 19.94 -5.79
C LEU A 703 25.05 20.55 -4.50
N ASP A 704 25.30 19.72 -3.49
CA ASP A 704 25.78 20.15 -2.18
C ASP A 704 27.11 19.47 -1.86
N GLU A 705 28.16 20.29 -1.75
CA GLU A 705 29.47 19.92 -1.23
C GLU A 705 30.18 18.80 -2.01
N ILE A 706 30.10 18.86 -3.34
CA ILE A 706 30.83 17.96 -4.26
C ILE A 706 32.34 18.07 -4.07
N GLY A 707 33.05 16.93 -4.18
CA GLY A 707 34.51 16.84 -4.15
C GLY A 707 35.10 16.61 -2.75
N ARG A 708 34.27 16.39 -1.72
CA ARG A 708 34.74 16.23 -0.33
C ARG A 708 35.47 14.92 -0.04
N GLY A 709 35.25 13.88 -0.82
CA GLY A 709 35.84 12.56 -0.60
C GLY A 709 37.32 12.41 -1.01
N THR A 710 37.97 13.47 -1.47
CA THR A 710 39.33 13.45 -2.04
C THR A 710 40.18 14.65 -1.58
N SER A 711 41.40 14.80 -2.11
CA SER A 711 42.27 15.95 -1.82
C SER A 711 41.58 17.27 -2.17
N THR A 712 41.86 18.33 -1.41
CA THR A 712 41.23 19.65 -1.60
C THR A 712 41.36 20.17 -3.04
N TYR A 713 42.54 19.98 -3.64
CA TYR A 713 42.79 20.42 -5.01
C TYR A 713 42.05 19.60 -6.05
N ASP A 714 42.01 18.27 -5.90
CA ASP A 714 41.28 17.39 -6.82
C ASP A 714 39.77 17.63 -6.71
N GLY A 715 39.25 17.79 -5.48
CA GLY A 715 37.85 18.08 -5.21
C GLY A 715 37.42 19.42 -5.81
N LEU A 716 38.23 20.47 -5.64
CA LEU A 716 38.03 21.77 -6.26
C LEU A 716 38.04 21.68 -7.79
N ALA A 717 39.02 20.97 -8.37
CA ALA A 717 39.14 20.81 -9.82
C ALA A 717 37.92 20.11 -10.41
N ILE A 718 37.42 19.06 -9.75
CA ILE A 718 36.20 18.35 -10.16
C ILE A 718 34.97 19.25 -10.04
N ALA A 719 34.78 19.92 -8.91
CA ALA A 719 33.65 20.82 -8.70
C ALA A 719 33.61 21.94 -9.76
N ARG A 720 34.78 22.52 -10.08
CA ARG A 720 34.92 23.49 -11.16
C ARG A 720 34.56 22.90 -12.53
N ALA A 721 35.12 21.73 -12.86
CA ALA A 721 34.86 21.07 -14.13
C ALA A 721 33.37 20.74 -14.32
N VAL A 722 32.67 20.32 -13.25
CA VAL A 722 31.23 20.08 -13.24
C VAL A 722 30.46 21.37 -13.56
N ILE A 723 30.76 22.49 -12.91
CA ILE A 723 30.10 23.78 -13.16
C ILE A 723 30.35 24.25 -14.60
N GLU A 724 31.61 24.18 -15.06
CA GLU A 724 31.98 24.55 -16.43
C GLU A 724 31.26 23.67 -17.47
N TYR A 725 31.14 22.37 -17.20
CA TYR A 725 30.43 21.44 -18.07
C TYR A 725 28.94 21.75 -18.13
N ILE A 726 28.27 21.94 -16.98
CA ILE A 726 26.85 22.32 -16.93
C ILE A 726 26.60 23.64 -17.68
N HIS A 727 27.49 24.62 -17.51
CA HIS A 727 27.38 25.93 -18.15
C HIS A 727 27.57 25.88 -19.67
N ASN A 728 28.62 25.19 -20.13
CA ASN A 728 29.06 25.23 -21.52
C ASN A 728 28.41 24.17 -22.41
N HIS A 729 27.95 23.05 -21.83
CA HIS A 729 27.39 21.96 -22.61
C HIS A 729 26.03 22.36 -23.21
N PRO A 730 25.82 22.30 -24.54
CA PRO A 730 24.61 22.80 -25.19
C PRO A 730 23.30 22.16 -24.72
N ARG A 731 23.32 20.90 -24.26
CA ARG A 731 22.13 20.21 -23.70
C ARG A 731 21.78 20.60 -22.26
N LEU A 732 22.76 21.06 -21.47
CA LEU A 732 22.59 21.26 -20.04
C LEU A 732 22.08 22.68 -19.80
N ASN A 733 22.91 23.69 -19.57
CA ASN A 733 22.46 25.06 -19.33
C ASN A 733 21.23 25.17 -18.39
N CYS A 734 21.18 24.27 -17.42
CA CYS A 734 20.00 23.99 -16.63
C CYS A 734 20.07 24.74 -15.29
N ARG A 735 18.94 24.82 -14.60
CA ARG A 735 18.81 25.59 -13.36
C ARG A 735 19.59 24.83 -12.28
N THR A 736 20.65 25.43 -11.75
CA THR A 736 21.59 24.74 -10.86
C THR A 736 21.84 25.53 -9.59
N LEU A 737 21.62 24.91 -8.44
CA LEU A 737 22.03 25.39 -7.13
C LEU A 737 23.24 24.57 -6.69
N PHE A 738 24.41 25.21 -6.61
CA PHE A 738 25.68 24.59 -6.27
C PHE A 738 26.18 25.12 -4.92
N ALA A 739 25.91 24.40 -3.84
CA ALA A 739 26.43 24.71 -2.52
C ALA A 739 27.84 24.15 -2.34
N THR A 740 28.78 24.98 -1.88
CA THR A 740 30.18 24.60 -1.76
C THR A 740 30.87 25.26 -0.58
N HIS A 741 31.96 24.63 -0.15
CA HIS A 741 32.91 25.16 0.83
C HIS A 741 34.18 25.70 0.16
N TYR A 742 34.34 25.50 -1.16
CA TYR A 742 35.44 26.03 -1.95
C TYR A 742 35.17 27.48 -2.35
N HIS A 743 35.80 28.43 -1.67
CA HIS A 743 35.64 29.86 -1.95
C HIS A 743 36.24 30.26 -3.30
N GLU A 744 37.22 29.49 -3.79
CA GLU A 744 37.88 29.69 -5.08
C GLU A 744 36.90 29.59 -6.26
N LEU A 745 35.78 28.88 -6.10
CA LEU A 745 34.74 28.77 -7.13
C LEU A 745 33.98 30.08 -7.36
N THR A 746 34.05 31.04 -6.43
CA THR A 746 33.37 32.33 -6.59
C THR A 746 33.92 33.15 -7.77
N GLU A 747 35.17 32.93 -8.15
CA GLU A 747 35.77 33.58 -9.32
C GLU A 747 35.08 33.20 -10.65
N LEU A 748 34.32 32.08 -10.68
CA LEU A 748 33.62 31.63 -11.88
C LEU A 748 32.54 32.59 -12.36
N GLU A 749 31.94 33.40 -11.49
CA GLU A 749 30.97 34.45 -11.91
C GLU A 749 31.61 35.47 -12.87
N LYS A 750 32.91 35.75 -12.75
CA LYS A 750 33.63 36.69 -13.62
C LYS A 750 33.92 36.10 -15.01
N ILE A 751 33.92 34.77 -15.13
CA ILE A 751 34.37 34.04 -16.32
C ILE A 751 33.17 33.43 -17.07
N LEU A 752 32.15 33.00 -16.33
CA LEU A 752 30.98 32.30 -16.85
C LEU A 752 29.74 33.22 -16.73
N PRO A 753 29.19 33.75 -17.85
CA PRO A 753 28.19 34.82 -17.83
C PRO A 753 26.87 34.45 -17.12
N ARG A 754 26.52 33.16 -17.04
CA ARG A 754 25.28 32.67 -16.40
C ARG A 754 25.46 32.17 -14.97
N VAL A 755 26.67 32.29 -14.42
CA VAL A 755 26.98 31.96 -13.03
C VAL A 755 26.80 33.19 -12.17
N ARG A 756 26.25 33.01 -10.97
CA ARG A 756 26.17 34.07 -9.96
C ARG A 756 26.50 33.57 -8.57
N ASN A 757 27.13 34.41 -7.76
CA ASN A 757 27.45 34.06 -6.39
C ASN A 757 26.36 34.53 -5.40
N TYR A 758 26.10 33.65 -4.44
CA TYR A 758 25.32 33.95 -3.25
C TYR A 758 26.06 33.44 -2.02
N ASN A 759 25.85 34.12 -0.90
CA ASN A 759 26.32 33.67 0.40
C ASN A 759 25.19 33.71 1.42
N VAL A 760 25.33 32.93 2.49
CA VAL A 760 24.42 33.04 3.64
C VAL A 760 24.94 34.12 4.57
N SER A 761 24.08 35.10 4.87
CA SER A 761 24.40 36.23 5.72
C SER A 761 24.72 35.81 7.16
N VAL A 762 25.80 36.39 7.67
CA VAL A 762 26.35 36.18 9.02
C VAL A 762 26.39 37.54 9.72
N LEU A 763 25.88 37.63 10.94
CA LEU A 763 26.02 38.80 11.79
C LEU A 763 27.10 38.53 12.84
N GLU A 764 28.10 39.40 12.92
CA GLU A 764 29.10 39.42 14.00
C GLU A 764 28.62 40.40 15.08
N ASP A 765 28.32 39.89 16.28
CA ASP A 765 27.95 40.67 17.46
C ASP A 765 29.00 40.43 18.57
N GLY A 766 30.03 41.29 18.60
CA GLY A 766 31.20 41.10 19.45
C GLY A 766 31.94 39.79 19.13
N ASP A 767 32.11 38.92 20.12
CA ASP A 767 32.73 37.59 19.97
C ASP A 767 31.73 36.50 19.51
N ARG A 768 30.47 36.86 19.23
CA ARG A 768 29.43 35.90 18.86
C ARG A 768 29.04 36.05 17.40
N ILE A 769 28.92 34.92 16.73
CA ILE A 769 28.38 34.83 15.37
C ILE A 769 26.94 34.34 15.43
N VAL A 770 26.05 35.08 14.77
CA VAL A 770 24.65 34.70 14.57
C VAL A 770 24.40 34.44 13.09
N PHE A 771 23.96 33.22 12.76
CA PHE A 771 23.56 32.89 11.40
C PHE A 771 22.15 33.43 11.13
N LEU A 772 22.03 34.36 10.19
CA LEU A 772 20.73 34.95 9.84
C LEU A 772 19.92 34.08 8.89
N HIS A 773 20.52 33.01 8.34
CA HIS A 773 19.89 32.06 7.40
C HIS A 773 19.29 32.72 6.14
N LYS A 774 19.77 33.92 5.79
CA LYS A 774 19.33 34.71 4.64
C LYS A 774 20.36 34.67 3.51
N LEU A 775 19.95 34.28 2.31
CA LEU A 775 20.75 34.33 1.10
C LEU A 775 20.86 35.77 0.61
N VAL A 776 22.10 36.21 0.37
CA VAL A 776 22.43 37.52 -0.17
C VAL A 776 23.37 37.36 -1.36
N ARG A 777 23.31 38.30 -2.31
CA ARG A 777 24.19 38.35 -3.47
C ARG A 777 25.65 38.55 -3.05
N GLY A 778 26.56 37.85 -3.74
CA GLY A 778 28.00 37.95 -3.54
C GLY A 778 28.63 36.65 -3.01
N GLY A 779 29.95 36.52 -3.17
CA GLY A 779 30.72 35.45 -2.54
C GLY A 779 30.94 35.71 -1.05
N ALA A 780 31.33 34.69 -0.29
CA ALA A 780 31.76 34.87 1.09
C ALA A 780 33.23 35.34 1.14
N ASP A 781 33.48 36.47 1.79
CA ASP A 781 34.82 37.11 1.86
C ASP A 781 35.79 36.44 2.85
N ARG A 782 35.30 35.58 3.76
CA ARG A 782 36.08 34.88 4.79
C ARG A 782 35.52 33.47 5.08
N SER A 783 36.40 32.56 5.52
CA SER A 783 36.01 31.26 6.07
C SER A 783 35.78 31.36 7.57
N TYR A 784 34.62 30.90 8.05
CA TYR A 784 34.24 30.97 9.47
C TYR A 784 34.45 29.63 10.22
N GLY A 785 35.25 28.72 9.67
CA GLY A 785 35.49 27.40 10.29
C GLY A 785 36.06 27.49 11.71
N ILE A 786 36.94 28.46 11.97
CA ILE A 786 37.53 28.72 13.30
C ILE A 786 36.45 29.08 14.32
N TYR A 787 35.44 29.87 13.93
CA TYR A 787 34.36 30.25 14.84
C TYR A 787 33.38 29.11 15.12
N VAL A 788 33.12 28.26 14.13
CA VAL A 788 32.33 27.02 14.35
C VAL A 788 33.06 26.10 15.34
N ALA A 789 34.39 26.02 15.26
CA ALA A 789 35.20 25.29 16.24
C ALA A 789 35.11 25.92 17.64
N GLN A 790 35.22 27.24 17.77
CA GLN A 790 35.04 27.94 19.05
C GLN A 790 33.63 27.73 19.64
N LEU A 791 32.59 27.78 18.82
CA LEU A 791 31.20 27.46 19.24
C LEU A 791 31.05 26.03 19.75
N ALA A 792 31.81 25.08 19.20
CA ALA A 792 31.88 23.71 19.67
C ALA A 792 32.76 23.53 20.93
N GLY A 793 33.36 24.61 21.43
CA GLY A 793 34.23 24.60 22.61
C GLY A 793 35.67 24.16 22.33
N MET A 794 36.14 24.22 21.08
CA MET A 794 37.56 23.98 20.78
C MET A 794 38.43 25.13 21.35
N PRO A 795 39.55 24.80 22.01
CA PRO A 795 40.41 25.76 22.71
C PRO A 795 41.12 26.75 21.78
#